data_AF-A0AAV4QE40-F1
#
_entry.id   AF-A0AAV4QE40-F1
#
_cell.length_a   1.000
_cell.length_b   1.000
_cell.length_c   1.000
_cell.angle_alpha   90.00
_cell.angle_beta   90.00
_cell.angle_gamma   90.00
#
_symmetry.space_group_name_H-M   'P 1'
#
loop_
_entity.id
_entity.type
_entity.pdbx_description
1 polymer ?
#
loop_
_entity_poly.entity_id
_entity_poly.type
_entity_poly.pdbx_seq_one_letter_code
_entity_poly.pdbx_strand_id
1 'polypeptide(L)'
;MLAAGQMDTFLGVKGFKENDQEILSSSKLISNVEYKRRYGQVLNSPMAVVVQEMVACEVSGVLFTCDPVTNNPSVITITANYGLGETVVSGSVEPDTLKLRRKDSGKLVFDSCVIGSKHQRIVMQDSGGTVTEDLDENSKSESCLSKEAAELLAKLSLKIEKYYKSSRDIEWGILNEQIYILQSRPVTNAAAESDKEIQHEFDAPLRCENEFFTVANVGEVMPGATSPLGIELSSKFFGNAIRILSLENGFEENMFKSNFFPSGILPFSSHVHMPVVEVMTRYGHNTLMSKGFMVSMFGRILDDPDLLRYAEEKVREAGQQSLYFRLKLFWDLMFFDFDLPKIKKKIYNYDLNFLEWNTAKETFTALLNSCSDFDVAGKKHMNCTEMSSNWNTYMFWILCQTKKSFDNDVYSDFARLLGTSSNVESANIPLAMQEVAIQIVKDIGSEKFNSMPPEEAEEWLESSTSLSGYKFRQFLDRHGHRCLKEFDVHSITWGMDHKLLINLLQNLVKTSNIEEVRKEEESTSKILSQLQVPLDFTSKCYLRFVLPNCRRGVRAREISKSTVIKCFDHWRQGFWRLAKQMVSEGRLPEKELLFFLTLDEINDLLNTRSPGIVQKAIQRKKLFPILEQYIFPEISKGIPKPLNYEEESSDSYEFIADLTMKGVPVSQGVTKGFARVAMSLEEAAHLKPGEILITYSTDIGWSPYFPIISGVVTELGGLISHGAVVSREYGLPCVVGLQGACKRFRTGDYVLLDGKKGILQRLPQPEQ
;
A
#
# COMPACT_ATOMS: atom_id res chain seq x y z
N MET A 1 7.30 4.48 -29.76
CA MET A 1 8.70 4.25 -29.34
C MET A 1 9.43 5.59 -29.43
N LEU A 2 10.07 6.05 -28.36
CA LEU A 2 11.08 7.12 -28.46
C LEU A 2 12.44 6.44 -28.37
N ALA A 3 13.02 6.12 -29.52
CA ALA A 3 14.37 5.57 -29.63
C ALA A 3 15.39 6.71 -29.75
N ALA A 4 15.22 7.79 -28.97
CA ALA A 4 16.07 8.97 -29.06
C ALA A 4 17.53 8.58 -28.75
N GLY A 5 18.43 8.83 -29.70
CA GLY A 5 19.85 8.48 -29.59
C GLY A 5 20.15 6.99 -29.46
N GLN A 6 19.23 6.09 -29.85
CA GLN A 6 19.43 4.63 -29.77
C GLN A 6 19.79 3.99 -31.11
N MET A 7 19.77 4.76 -32.20
CA MET A 7 20.04 4.31 -33.56
C MET A 7 20.99 5.30 -34.22
N ASP A 8 21.78 4.81 -35.18
CA ASP A 8 22.79 5.60 -35.85
C ASP A 8 22.17 6.50 -36.93
N THR A 9 22.73 7.70 -37.07
CA THR A 9 22.41 8.67 -38.13
C THR A 9 23.66 8.93 -38.95
N PHE A 10 23.52 8.94 -40.27
CA PHE A 10 24.64 9.19 -41.19
C PHE A 10 24.35 10.44 -42.01
N LEU A 11 25.25 11.42 -41.96
CA LEU A 11 25.13 12.68 -42.68
C LEU A 11 26.02 12.71 -43.93
N GLY A 12 25.58 13.45 -44.95
CA GLY A 12 26.37 13.68 -46.17
C GLY A 12 26.59 12.47 -47.08
N VAL A 13 25.75 11.44 -46.98
CA VAL A 13 25.83 10.22 -47.80
C VAL A 13 25.55 10.53 -49.27
N LYS A 14 26.48 10.14 -50.16
CA LYS A 14 26.29 10.19 -51.63
C LYS A 14 26.09 8.78 -52.18
N GLY A 15 25.05 8.58 -52.98
CA GLY A 15 24.81 7.30 -53.68
C GLY A 15 24.25 6.18 -52.79
N PHE A 16 23.28 6.51 -51.93
CA PHE A 16 22.61 5.55 -51.03
C PHE A 16 22.10 4.30 -51.76
N LYS A 17 22.28 3.12 -51.14
CA LYS A 17 21.73 1.84 -51.59
C LYS A 17 20.82 1.27 -50.50
N GLU A 18 19.65 0.76 -50.89
CA GLU A 18 18.60 0.30 -49.95
C GLU A 18 19.04 -0.80 -48.97
N ASN A 19 20.08 -1.59 -49.28
CA ASN A 19 20.57 -2.70 -48.46
C ASN A 19 21.87 -2.38 -47.69
N ASP A 20 22.09 -1.12 -47.33
CA ASP A 20 23.29 -0.75 -46.57
C ASP A 20 23.28 -1.40 -45.17
N GLN A 21 24.20 -2.37 -44.96
CA GLN A 21 24.21 -3.18 -43.75
C GLN A 21 24.63 -2.40 -42.52
N GLU A 22 25.41 -1.32 -42.67
CA GLU A 22 25.82 -0.48 -41.54
C GLU A 22 24.60 0.17 -40.87
N ILE A 23 23.71 0.77 -41.66
CA ILE A 23 22.48 1.40 -41.16
C ILE A 23 21.57 0.37 -40.48
N LEU A 24 21.38 -0.79 -41.10
CA LEU A 24 20.51 -1.86 -40.58
C LEU A 24 21.06 -2.51 -39.29
N SER A 25 22.38 -2.47 -39.09
CA SER A 25 23.04 -3.06 -37.91
C SER A 25 22.79 -2.29 -36.61
N SER A 26 22.57 -0.98 -36.68
CA SER A 26 22.30 -0.10 -35.51
C SER A 26 21.09 -0.54 -34.68
N SER A 27 20.08 -1.14 -35.33
CA SER A 27 18.89 -1.70 -34.67
C SER A 27 19.18 -2.86 -33.70
N LYS A 28 20.37 -3.47 -33.81
CA LYS A 28 20.82 -4.64 -33.04
C LYS A 28 21.86 -4.31 -31.97
N LEU A 29 22.17 -3.02 -31.77
CA LEU A 29 23.08 -2.59 -30.70
C LEU A 29 22.56 -3.06 -29.33
N ILE A 30 23.49 -3.45 -28.45
CA ILE A 30 23.18 -3.96 -27.11
C ILE A 30 22.39 -2.92 -26.31
N SER A 31 22.76 -1.64 -26.40
CA SER A 31 22.06 -0.51 -25.79
C SER A 31 20.57 -0.44 -26.18
N ASN A 32 20.26 -0.67 -27.46
CA ASN A 32 18.90 -0.69 -27.97
C ASN A 32 18.12 -1.92 -27.43
N VAL A 33 18.76 -3.09 -27.35
CA VAL A 33 18.17 -4.29 -26.75
C VAL A 33 17.85 -4.07 -25.26
N GLU A 34 18.77 -3.49 -24.51
CA GLU A 34 18.59 -3.17 -23.08
C GLU A 34 17.47 -2.14 -22.88
N TYR A 35 17.44 -1.08 -23.68
CA TYR A 35 16.36 -0.09 -23.67
C TYR A 35 15.01 -0.74 -23.92
N LYS A 36 14.90 -1.59 -24.95
CA LYS A 36 13.66 -2.31 -25.27
C LYS A 36 13.23 -3.22 -24.12
N ARG A 37 14.15 -3.97 -23.51
CA ARG A 37 13.83 -4.82 -22.34
C ARG A 37 13.34 -4.00 -21.16
N ARG A 38 14.02 -2.88 -20.86
CA ARG A 38 13.68 -2.00 -19.73
C ARG A 38 12.26 -1.44 -19.84
N TYR A 39 11.79 -1.16 -21.04
CA TYR A 39 10.48 -0.55 -21.29
C TYR A 39 9.47 -1.48 -21.98
N GLY A 40 9.66 -2.80 -21.86
CA GLY A 40 8.67 -3.79 -22.31
C GLY A 40 8.43 -3.86 -23.83
N GLN A 41 9.36 -3.34 -24.63
CA GLN A 41 9.23 -3.23 -26.08
C GLN A 41 9.57 -4.55 -26.79
N VAL A 42 9.00 -4.73 -27.99
CA VAL A 42 9.30 -5.88 -28.85
C VAL A 42 10.77 -5.81 -29.29
N LEU A 43 11.56 -6.83 -28.95
CA LEU A 43 12.99 -6.87 -29.28
C LEU A 43 13.24 -6.84 -30.79
N ASN A 44 12.54 -7.71 -31.53
CA ASN A 44 12.61 -7.80 -32.99
C ASN A 44 11.58 -6.88 -33.66
N SER A 45 11.71 -5.57 -33.44
CA SER A 45 10.85 -4.57 -34.07
C SER A 45 11.40 -4.18 -35.46
N PRO A 46 10.54 -3.98 -36.47
CA PRO A 46 10.98 -3.42 -37.74
C PRO A 46 11.54 -2.00 -37.53
N MET A 47 12.52 -1.63 -38.35
CA MET A 47 13.10 -0.29 -38.39
C MET A 47 12.79 0.34 -39.75
N ALA A 48 12.40 1.61 -39.75
CA ALA A 48 12.28 2.41 -40.96
C ALA A 48 13.49 3.33 -41.09
N VAL A 49 14.06 3.41 -42.29
CA VAL A 49 15.14 4.35 -42.61
C VAL A 49 14.53 5.57 -43.28
N VAL A 50 14.77 6.75 -42.70
CA VAL A 50 14.37 8.02 -43.29
C VAL A 50 15.50 8.50 -44.20
N VAL A 51 15.22 8.61 -45.50
CA VAL A 51 16.14 9.23 -46.47
C VAL A 51 15.64 10.64 -46.73
N GLN A 52 16.41 11.62 -46.29
CA GLN A 52 16.08 13.04 -46.38
C GLN A 52 17.17 13.78 -47.18
N GLU A 53 16.76 14.78 -47.95
CA GLU A 53 17.71 15.67 -48.62
C GLU A 53 18.58 16.41 -47.60
N MET A 54 19.89 16.39 -47.82
CA MET A 54 20.85 16.99 -46.91
C MET A 54 20.86 18.52 -47.06
N VAL A 55 20.68 19.24 -45.95
CA VAL A 55 20.79 20.70 -45.91
C VAL A 55 22.16 21.07 -45.33
N ALA A 56 22.98 21.78 -46.10
CA ALA A 56 24.32 22.22 -45.68
C ALA A 56 24.21 23.46 -44.76
N CYS A 57 23.65 23.29 -43.57
CA CYS A 57 23.34 24.39 -42.67
C CYS A 57 24.57 25.23 -42.26
N GLU A 58 24.40 26.55 -42.25
CA GLU A 58 25.36 27.52 -41.69
C GLU A 58 25.25 27.59 -40.17
N VAL A 59 24.03 27.45 -39.65
CA VAL A 59 23.68 27.44 -38.23
C VAL A 59 22.59 26.41 -38.02
N SER A 60 22.68 25.63 -36.96
CA SER A 60 21.66 24.63 -36.64
C SER A 60 21.59 24.37 -35.14
N GLY A 61 20.55 23.67 -34.70
CA GLY A 61 20.42 23.27 -33.32
C GLY A 61 19.05 22.74 -32.95
N VAL A 62 18.73 22.85 -31.66
CA VAL A 62 17.53 22.27 -31.06
C VAL A 62 16.70 23.36 -30.39
N LEU A 63 15.38 23.32 -30.59
CA LEU A 63 14.42 24.21 -29.95
C LEU A 63 13.40 23.41 -29.14
N PHE A 64 13.20 23.80 -27.89
CA PHE A 64 12.10 23.36 -27.04
C PHE A 64 11.04 24.47 -26.94
N THR A 65 9.78 24.13 -27.20
CA THR A 65 8.67 25.09 -27.05
C THR A 65 8.20 25.28 -25.60
N CYS A 66 8.89 24.62 -24.66
CA CYS A 66 8.82 24.82 -23.22
C CYS A 66 10.24 24.89 -22.64
N ASP A 67 10.39 25.25 -21.37
CA ASP A 67 11.65 25.06 -20.65
C ASP A 67 11.88 23.55 -20.43
N PRO A 68 12.96 22.95 -20.97
CA PRO A 68 13.20 21.50 -20.82
C PRO A 68 13.55 21.08 -19.39
N VAL A 69 13.91 22.02 -18.50
CA VAL A 69 14.26 21.74 -17.10
C VAL A 69 13.02 21.82 -16.20
N THR A 70 12.23 22.87 -16.36
CA THR A 70 11.07 23.16 -15.47
C THR A 70 9.73 22.77 -16.08
N ASN A 71 9.71 22.32 -17.34
CA ASN A 71 8.51 22.12 -18.15
C ASN A 71 7.63 23.38 -18.29
N ASN A 72 8.15 24.58 -17.97
CA ASN A 72 7.39 25.81 -18.03
C ASN A 72 7.01 26.13 -19.49
N PRO A 73 5.71 26.12 -19.85
CA PRO A 73 5.28 26.34 -21.23
C PRO A 73 5.42 27.82 -21.64
N SER A 74 5.66 28.74 -20.72
CA SER A 74 5.82 30.17 -21.02
C SER A 74 7.22 30.54 -21.49
N VAL A 75 8.16 29.60 -21.54
CA VAL A 75 9.55 29.81 -21.94
C VAL A 75 9.89 28.91 -23.11
N ILE A 76 10.41 29.48 -24.20
CA ILE A 76 10.97 28.76 -25.35
C ILE A 76 12.48 28.78 -25.20
N THR A 77 13.13 27.62 -25.29
CA THR A 77 14.58 27.47 -25.18
C THR A 77 15.15 27.05 -26.51
N ILE A 78 16.14 27.78 -27.02
CA ILE A 78 16.81 27.52 -28.30
C ILE A 78 18.29 27.30 -28.01
N THR A 79 18.82 26.20 -28.52
CA THR A 79 20.27 25.93 -28.56
C THR A 79 20.74 26.02 -30.00
N ALA A 80 21.89 26.63 -30.25
CA ALA A 80 22.40 26.85 -31.60
C ALA A 80 23.94 26.74 -31.67
N ASN A 81 24.45 26.15 -32.73
CA ASN A 81 25.87 26.17 -33.08
C ASN A 81 26.05 26.38 -34.59
N TYR A 82 27.25 26.78 -35.01
CA TYR A 82 27.59 26.87 -36.44
C TYR A 82 27.71 25.48 -37.08
N GLY A 83 27.41 25.41 -38.38
CA GLY A 83 27.46 24.18 -39.17
C GLY A 83 26.27 23.24 -38.95
N LEU A 84 26.50 21.94 -39.13
CA LEU A 84 25.52 20.88 -38.98
C LEU A 84 25.17 20.56 -37.52
N GLY A 85 23.93 20.12 -37.29
CA GLY A 85 23.31 20.02 -35.97
C GLY A 85 23.86 18.90 -35.08
N GLU A 86 24.64 17.99 -35.66
CA GLU A 86 25.23 16.85 -34.95
C GLU A 86 26.09 17.29 -33.75
N THR A 87 26.76 18.44 -33.84
CA THR A 87 27.55 19.01 -32.72
C THR A 87 26.70 19.35 -31.50
N VAL A 88 25.46 19.78 -31.71
CA VAL A 88 24.51 20.12 -30.64
C VAL A 88 23.86 18.86 -30.08
N VAL A 89 23.45 17.94 -30.96
CA VAL A 89 22.73 16.71 -30.57
C VAL A 89 23.65 15.72 -29.84
N SER A 90 24.92 15.60 -30.26
CA SER A 90 25.92 14.75 -29.60
C SER A 90 26.48 15.35 -28.29
N GLY A 91 26.29 16.65 -28.08
CA GLY A 91 26.86 17.38 -26.94
C GLY A 91 28.38 17.54 -27.03
N SER A 92 28.97 17.46 -28.22
CA SER A 92 30.42 17.61 -28.42
C SER A 92 30.90 19.06 -28.21
N VAL A 93 29.98 20.04 -28.27
CA VAL A 93 30.24 21.46 -28.12
C VAL A 93 29.20 22.08 -27.19
N GLU A 94 29.59 23.12 -26.43
CA GLU A 94 28.62 23.97 -25.71
C GLU A 94 28.02 25.00 -26.67
N PRO A 95 26.73 24.90 -27.03
CA PRO A 95 26.08 25.81 -27.97
C PRO A 95 25.66 27.12 -27.30
N ASP A 96 25.31 28.12 -28.11
CA ASP A 96 24.60 29.29 -27.60
C ASP A 96 23.22 28.88 -27.11
N THR A 97 22.79 29.43 -25.97
CA THR A 97 21.46 29.18 -25.39
C THR A 97 20.66 30.47 -25.33
N LEU A 98 19.59 30.54 -26.12
CA LEU A 98 18.68 31.68 -26.19
C LEU A 98 17.34 31.32 -25.56
N LYS A 99 16.78 32.23 -24.76
CA LYS A 99 15.45 32.07 -24.14
C LYS A 99 14.52 33.17 -24.61
N LEU A 100 13.31 32.77 -25.01
CA LEU A 100 12.21 33.69 -25.32
C LEU A 100 11.04 33.41 -24.39
N ARG A 101 10.39 34.46 -23.90
CA ARG A 101 9.22 34.37 -23.03
C ARG A 101 7.94 34.65 -23.81
N ARG A 102 6.99 33.75 -23.72
CA ARG A 102 5.62 33.92 -24.18
C ARG A 102 4.82 34.66 -23.10
N LYS A 103 4.29 35.83 -23.43
CA LYS A 103 3.36 36.57 -22.56
C LYS A 103 1.93 36.03 -22.75
N ASP A 104 1.05 36.30 -21.79
CA ASP A 104 -0.36 35.89 -21.85
C ASP A 104 -1.11 36.43 -23.09
N SER A 105 -0.64 37.55 -23.63
CA SER A 105 -1.13 38.13 -24.90
C SER A 105 -0.75 37.33 -26.14
N GLY A 106 0.02 36.25 -26.01
CA GLY A 106 0.61 35.50 -27.12
C GLY A 106 1.84 36.15 -27.75
N LYS A 107 2.26 37.33 -27.27
CA LYS A 107 3.48 38.01 -27.75
C LYS A 107 4.73 37.28 -27.24
N LEU A 108 5.68 37.05 -28.14
CA LEU A 108 7.02 36.59 -27.80
C LEU A 108 7.92 37.78 -27.48
N VAL A 109 8.71 37.63 -26.43
CA VAL A 109 9.70 38.61 -25.99
C VAL A 109 11.01 37.89 -25.76
N PHE A 110 12.09 38.39 -26.37
CA PHE A 110 13.43 37.91 -26.08
C PHE A 110 13.79 38.11 -24.59
N ASP A 111 14.26 37.07 -23.92
CA ASP A 111 14.56 37.09 -22.48
C ASP A 111 16.08 37.17 -22.25
N SER A 112 16.85 36.21 -22.77
CA SER A 112 18.30 36.16 -22.58
C SER A 112 19.01 35.36 -23.69
N CYS A 113 20.32 35.60 -23.85
CA CYS A 113 21.23 34.74 -24.61
C CYS A 113 22.49 34.51 -23.78
N VAL A 114 22.88 33.25 -23.66
CA VAL A 114 24.12 32.79 -23.05
C VAL A 114 25.00 32.25 -24.16
N ILE A 115 26.18 32.84 -24.34
CA ILE A 115 27.13 32.47 -25.39
C ILE A 115 27.88 31.22 -24.95
N GLY A 116 27.83 30.17 -25.78
CA GLY A 116 28.57 28.92 -25.58
C GLY A 116 30.00 29.01 -26.12
N SER A 117 30.86 28.06 -25.71
CA SER A 117 32.27 28.05 -26.11
C SER A 117 32.48 27.84 -27.62
N LYS A 118 31.54 27.17 -28.30
CA LYS A 118 31.49 26.98 -29.77
C LYS A 118 32.87 26.72 -30.39
N HIS A 119 33.63 25.76 -29.84
CA HIS A 119 35.02 25.56 -30.25
C HIS A 119 35.14 24.93 -31.65
N GLN A 120 34.13 24.16 -32.08
CA GLN A 120 34.14 23.43 -33.34
C GLN A 120 32.78 23.45 -34.05
N ARG A 121 32.81 23.24 -35.37
CA ARG A 121 31.63 23.02 -36.24
C ARG A 121 31.82 21.81 -37.14
N ILE A 122 30.72 21.23 -37.61
CA ILE A 122 30.74 20.16 -38.62
C ILE A 122 30.20 20.72 -39.93
N VAL A 123 30.92 20.47 -41.03
CA VAL A 123 30.53 20.92 -42.39
C VAL A 123 30.55 19.76 -43.38
N MET A 124 29.85 19.95 -44.51
CA MET A 124 29.77 18.99 -45.60
C MET A 124 31.04 18.97 -46.45
N GLN A 125 31.47 17.78 -46.91
CA GLN A 125 32.54 17.64 -47.88
C GLN A 125 32.02 17.49 -49.32
N ASP A 126 32.75 18.05 -50.29
CA ASP A 126 32.44 17.90 -51.72
C ASP A 126 32.51 16.46 -52.21
N SER A 127 33.35 15.62 -51.60
CA SER A 127 33.46 14.18 -51.89
C SER A 127 32.30 13.34 -51.32
N GLY A 128 31.42 13.92 -50.51
CA GLY A 128 30.51 13.18 -49.63
C GLY A 128 31.12 12.96 -48.24
N GLY A 129 30.27 12.87 -47.23
CA GLY A 129 30.65 12.83 -45.80
C GLY A 129 30.71 14.22 -45.15
N THR A 130 31.16 14.23 -43.89
CA THR A 130 31.29 15.42 -43.04
C THR A 130 32.71 15.57 -42.51
N VAL A 131 33.10 16.81 -42.16
CA VAL A 131 34.38 17.12 -41.52
C VAL A 131 34.17 18.08 -40.36
N THR A 132 34.97 17.92 -39.31
CA THR A 132 34.99 18.83 -38.16
C THR A 132 36.06 19.88 -38.37
N GLU A 133 35.71 21.15 -38.16
CA GLU A 133 36.60 22.31 -38.27
C GLU A 133 36.57 23.12 -36.96
N ASP A 134 37.72 23.66 -36.56
CA ASP A 134 37.78 24.61 -35.45
C ASP A 134 37.21 25.97 -35.87
N LEU A 135 36.45 26.60 -34.98
CA LEU A 135 35.93 27.94 -35.19
C LEU A 135 36.99 28.99 -34.88
N ASP A 136 36.93 30.13 -35.59
CA ASP A 136 37.78 31.29 -35.31
C ASP A 136 37.36 32.01 -34.02
N GLU A 137 38.28 32.79 -33.44
CA GLU A 137 38.07 33.46 -32.14
C GLU A 137 36.88 34.43 -32.12
N ASN A 138 36.58 35.09 -33.26
CA ASN A 138 35.44 36.00 -33.31
C ASN A 138 34.12 35.22 -33.25
N SER A 139 34.00 34.16 -34.06
CA SER A 139 32.83 33.28 -34.08
C SER A 139 32.54 32.61 -32.72
N LYS A 140 33.57 32.36 -31.90
CA LYS A 140 33.38 31.84 -30.53
C LYS A 140 32.71 32.84 -29.60
N SER A 141 33.04 34.13 -29.76
CA SER A 141 32.61 35.21 -28.85
C SER A 141 31.24 35.81 -29.18
N GLU A 142 30.75 35.63 -30.39
CA GLU A 142 29.46 36.15 -30.85
C GLU A 142 28.34 35.09 -30.82
N SER A 143 27.09 35.56 -30.85
CA SER A 143 25.92 34.69 -30.96
C SER A 143 25.78 34.21 -32.39
N CYS A 144 25.74 32.90 -32.62
CA CYS A 144 25.58 32.32 -33.96
C CYS A 144 24.16 32.51 -34.52
N LEU A 145 23.20 32.88 -33.67
CA LEU A 145 21.82 33.16 -34.05
C LEU A 145 21.45 34.60 -33.69
N SER A 146 20.92 35.36 -34.66
CA SER A 146 20.41 36.71 -34.42
C SER A 146 19.09 36.68 -33.64
N LYS A 147 18.76 37.79 -32.97
CA LYS A 147 17.51 37.91 -32.19
C LYS A 147 16.29 37.78 -33.11
N GLU A 148 16.36 38.36 -34.30
CA GLU A 148 15.31 38.33 -35.31
C GLU A 148 15.07 36.91 -35.83
N ALA A 149 16.15 36.16 -36.10
CA ALA A 149 16.07 34.76 -36.50
C ALA A 149 15.50 33.88 -35.38
N ALA A 150 15.93 34.10 -34.13
CA ALA A 150 15.40 33.40 -32.96
C ALA A 150 13.89 33.64 -32.75
N GLU A 151 13.43 34.88 -32.92
CA GLU A 151 12.01 35.21 -32.86
C GLU A 151 11.20 34.59 -34.00
N LEU A 152 11.75 34.57 -35.22
CA LEU A 152 11.10 33.93 -36.37
C LEU A 152 10.96 32.42 -36.16
N LEU A 153 12.04 31.78 -35.72
CA LEU A 153 12.07 30.36 -35.39
C LEU A 153 11.07 30.02 -34.28
N ALA A 154 11.00 30.82 -33.22
CA ALA A 154 10.03 30.66 -32.14
C ALA A 154 8.57 30.82 -32.62
N LYS A 155 8.30 31.75 -33.56
CA LYS A 155 6.96 31.86 -34.17
C LYS A 155 6.60 30.63 -35.00
N LEU A 156 7.57 30.08 -35.73
CA LEU A 156 7.37 28.86 -36.52
C LEU A 156 7.12 27.64 -35.61
N SER A 157 7.91 27.48 -34.56
CA SER A 157 7.76 26.38 -33.61
C SER A 157 6.42 26.39 -32.87
N LEU A 158 5.88 27.57 -32.55
CA LEU A 158 4.53 27.70 -31.99
C LEU A 158 3.42 27.28 -32.96
N LYS A 159 3.61 27.45 -34.28
CA LYS A 159 2.67 26.89 -35.28
C LYS A 159 2.71 25.36 -35.26
N ILE A 160 3.89 24.79 -35.11
CA ILE A 160 4.11 23.34 -35.01
C ILE A 160 3.49 22.81 -33.71
N GLU A 161 3.76 23.43 -32.56
CA GLU A 161 3.13 23.12 -31.26
C GLU A 161 1.60 23.16 -31.38
N LYS A 162 1.05 24.23 -31.97
CA LYS A 162 -0.40 24.38 -32.15
C LYS A 162 -1.00 23.28 -33.02
N TYR A 163 -0.29 22.86 -34.07
CA TYR A 163 -0.73 21.77 -34.94
C TYR A 163 -0.77 20.43 -34.20
N TYR A 164 0.31 20.10 -33.47
CA TYR A 164 0.44 18.85 -32.71
C TYR A 164 -0.22 18.86 -31.33
N LYS A 165 -0.71 20.01 -30.87
CA LYS A 165 -1.36 20.23 -29.57
C LYS A 165 -0.55 19.74 -28.37
N SER A 166 0.78 19.81 -28.48
CA SER A 166 1.72 19.38 -27.43
C SER A 166 3.05 20.09 -27.59
N SER A 167 3.77 20.31 -26.48
CA SER A 167 5.12 20.89 -26.49
C SER A 167 6.06 20.08 -27.38
N ARG A 168 6.97 20.78 -28.06
CA ARG A 168 7.81 20.21 -29.12
C ARG A 168 9.29 20.37 -28.80
N ASP A 169 10.03 19.31 -29.09
CA ASP A 169 11.47 19.28 -29.27
C ASP A 169 11.70 19.24 -30.79
N ILE A 170 12.36 20.27 -31.33
CA ILE A 170 12.46 20.54 -32.76
C ILE A 170 13.93 20.70 -33.14
N GLU A 171 14.40 19.89 -34.08
CA GLU A 171 15.69 20.07 -34.73
C GLU A 171 15.51 20.94 -35.97
N TRP A 172 16.38 21.93 -36.13
CA TRP A 172 16.27 22.94 -37.17
C TRP A 172 17.65 23.33 -37.71
N GLY A 173 17.65 23.92 -38.91
CA GLY A 173 18.85 24.45 -39.53
C GLY A 173 18.55 25.67 -40.39
N ILE A 174 19.55 26.53 -40.59
CA ILE A 174 19.48 27.73 -41.43
C ILE A 174 20.49 27.61 -42.56
N LEU A 175 20.04 27.89 -43.78
CA LEU A 175 20.88 28.03 -44.97
C LEU A 175 20.34 29.19 -45.81
N ASN A 176 21.19 30.15 -46.17
CA ASN A 176 20.79 31.33 -46.95
C ASN A 176 19.55 32.05 -46.38
N GLU A 177 19.56 32.30 -45.05
CA GLU A 177 18.45 32.91 -44.29
C GLU A 177 17.13 32.11 -44.26
N GLN A 178 17.05 30.96 -44.91
CA GLN A 178 15.89 30.07 -44.87
C GLN A 178 15.98 29.11 -43.69
N ILE A 179 14.89 28.99 -42.91
CA ILE A 179 14.77 28.04 -41.81
C ILE A 179 14.21 26.72 -42.32
N TYR A 180 14.94 25.64 -42.10
CA TYR A 180 14.53 24.26 -42.34
C TYR A 180 14.21 23.57 -41.03
N ILE A 181 13.07 22.89 -40.98
CA ILE A 181 12.72 22.01 -39.86
C ILE A 181 13.13 20.60 -40.24
N LEU A 182 14.06 20.02 -39.50
CA LEU A 182 14.66 18.72 -39.79
C LEU A 182 13.89 17.61 -39.06
N GLN A 183 13.54 17.84 -37.80
CA GLN A 183 12.77 16.89 -36.98
C GLN A 183 11.85 17.63 -35.99
N SER A 184 10.72 17.02 -35.65
CA SER A 184 9.85 17.49 -34.57
C SER A 184 9.29 16.30 -33.79
N ARG A 185 9.52 16.28 -32.48
CA ARG A 185 9.10 15.20 -31.58
C ARG A 185 8.50 15.75 -30.28
N PRO A 186 7.66 14.98 -29.57
CA PRO A 186 7.08 15.45 -28.33
C PRO A 186 8.08 15.53 -27.21
N VAL A 187 8.00 16.62 -26.44
CA VAL A 187 8.68 16.71 -25.15
C VAL A 187 7.97 15.77 -24.21
N THR A 188 8.55 14.60 -23.98
CA THR A 188 7.89 13.54 -23.21
C THR A 188 7.89 13.80 -21.72
N ASN A 189 8.88 14.54 -21.21
CA ASN A 189 8.90 14.97 -19.82
C ASN A 189 7.84 16.04 -19.54
N ALA A 190 7.35 16.79 -20.53
CA ALA A 190 6.34 17.83 -20.33
C ALA A 190 4.96 17.28 -19.95
N ALA A 191 4.71 15.99 -20.21
CA ALA A 191 3.51 15.27 -19.81
C ALA A 191 3.77 14.25 -18.68
N ALA A 192 5.00 14.17 -18.17
CA ALA A 192 5.31 13.29 -17.06
C ALA A 192 4.71 13.85 -15.77
N GLU A 193 3.96 13.02 -15.06
CA GLU A 193 3.42 13.36 -13.75
C GLU A 193 4.57 13.60 -12.76
N SER A 194 4.47 14.70 -12.04
CA SER A 194 5.38 15.01 -10.93
C SER A 194 5.26 13.97 -9.83
N ASP A 195 6.30 13.85 -9.00
CA ASP A 195 6.26 12.95 -7.84
C ASP A 195 5.06 13.27 -6.92
N LYS A 196 4.66 14.54 -6.82
CA LYS A 196 3.47 14.96 -6.06
C LYS A 196 2.17 14.46 -6.71
N GLU A 197 2.04 14.52 -8.03
CA GLU A 197 0.87 13.97 -8.73
C GLU A 197 0.78 12.46 -8.54
N ILE A 198 1.91 11.73 -8.68
CA ILE A 198 1.95 10.27 -8.46
C ILE A 198 1.59 9.90 -7.00
N GLN A 199 2.07 10.65 -6.01
CA GLN A 199 1.76 10.38 -4.60
C GLN A 199 0.26 10.50 -4.27
N HIS A 200 -0.45 11.39 -4.97
CA HIS A 200 -1.85 11.74 -4.71
C HIS A 200 -2.84 11.22 -5.78
N GLU A 201 -2.39 10.46 -6.78
CA GLU A 201 -3.23 10.05 -7.91
C GLU A 201 -4.40 9.12 -7.50
N PHE A 202 -4.26 8.43 -6.37
CA PHE A 202 -5.27 7.54 -5.81
C PHE A 202 -6.06 8.19 -4.66
N ASP A 203 -5.83 9.48 -4.37
CA ASP A 203 -6.52 10.16 -3.27
C ASP A 203 -8.02 10.27 -3.56
N ALA A 204 -8.83 9.86 -2.59
CA ALA A 204 -10.27 9.97 -2.69
C ALA A 204 -10.73 11.44 -2.69
N PRO A 205 -11.81 11.76 -3.41
CA PRO A 205 -12.37 13.10 -3.41
C PRO A 205 -13.03 13.43 -2.06
N LEU A 206 -12.86 14.68 -1.60
CA LEU A 206 -13.56 15.20 -0.42
C LEU A 206 -14.99 15.64 -0.76
N ARG A 207 -15.98 15.27 0.06
CA ARG A 207 -17.34 15.82 -0.08
C ARG A 207 -17.41 17.28 0.37
N CYS A 208 -16.66 17.63 1.40
CA CYS A 208 -16.49 19.01 1.90
C CYS A 208 -15.23 19.13 2.76
N GLU A 209 -14.80 20.36 3.05
CA GLU A 209 -13.60 20.66 3.85
C GLU A 209 -13.68 20.18 5.31
N ASN A 210 -14.90 19.99 5.83
CA ASN A 210 -15.16 19.56 7.21
C ASN A 210 -15.39 18.05 7.35
N GLU A 211 -15.08 17.25 6.34
CA GLU A 211 -15.20 15.80 6.43
C GLU A 211 -14.12 15.21 7.35
N PHE A 212 -14.47 14.18 8.11
CA PHE A 212 -13.56 13.53 9.05
C PHE A 212 -13.26 12.11 8.58
N PHE A 213 -11.99 11.74 8.62
CA PHE A 213 -11.49 10.42 8.24
C PHE A 213 -10.74 9.77 9.39
N THR A 214 -10.73 8.44 9.44
CA THR A 214 -10.00 7.68 10.44
C THR A 214 -9.24 6.51 9.85
N VAL A 215 -8.08 6.24 10.45
CA VAL A 215 -7.32 4.99 10.27
C VAL A 215 -7.59 3.96 11.37
N ALA A 216 -8.45 4.27 12.35
CA ALA A 216 -8.82 3.30 13.38
C ALA A 216 -9.46 2.06 12.75
N ASN A 217 -9.09 0.87 13.26
CA ASN A 217 -9.42 -0.45 12.71
C ASN A 217 -8.79 -0.72 11.32
N VAL A 218 -8.99 0.16 10.33
CA VAL A 218 -8.49 -0.08 8.97
C VAL A 218 -6.97 -0.03 8.87
N GLY A 219 -6.30 0.81 9.65
CA GLY A 219 -4.84 0.85 9.77
C GLY A 219 -4.24 -0.35 10.53
N GLU A 220 -5.08 -1.17 11.19
CA GLU A 220 -4.65 -2.49 11.72
C GLU A 220 -4.88 -3.60 10.69
N VAL A 221 -5.92 -3.48 9.86
CA VAL A 221 -6.31 -4.50 8.88
C VAL A 221 -5.54 -4.36 7.57
N MET A 222 -5.23 -3.13 7.18
CA MET A 222 -4.51 -2.71 5.98
C MET A 222 -3.43 -1.70 6.41
N PRO A 223 -2.39 -2.14 7.15
CA PRO A 223 -1.35 -1.25 7.66
C PRO A 223 -0.44 -0.73 6.55
N GLY A 224 0.10 0.48 6.73
CA GLY A 224 1.06 1.10 5.80
C GLY A 224 0.49 1.42 4.41
N ALA A 225 1.37 1.67 3.45
CA ALA A 225 0.96 1.92 2.08
C ALA A 225 0.54 0.60 1.40
N THR A 226 -0.50 0.65 0.59
CA THR A 226 -0.96 -0.48 -0.23
C THR A 226 -0.55 -0.25 -1.69
N SER A 227 -0.09 -1.29 -2.39
CA SER A 227 0.27 -1.19 -3.81
C SER A 227 -0.90 -0.68 -4.65
N PRO A 228 -0.67 0.03 -5.78
CA PRO A 228 -1.72 0.47 -6.70
C PRO A 228 -2.72 -0.62 -7.08
N LEU A 229 -2.23 -1.81 -7.45
CA LEU A 229 -3.09 -2.95 -7.77
C LEU A 229 -3.86 -3.44 -6.53
N GLY A 230 -3.21 -3.46 -5.37
CA GLY A 230 -3.83 -3.82 -4.09
C GLY A 230 -4.96 -2.87 -3.71
N ILE A 231 -4.77 -1.55 -3.85
CA ILE A 231 -5.80 -0.53 -3.60
C ILE A 231 -7.01 -0.76 -4.50
N GLU A 232 -6.77 -0.97 -5.79
CA GLU A 232 -7.86 -1.15 -6.76
C GLU A 232 -8.67 -2.41 -6.46
N LEU A 233 -8.00 -3.55 -6.25
CA LEU A 233 -8.67 -4.82 -5.95
C LEU A 233 -9.42 -4.76 -4.62
N SER A 234 -8.80 -4.24 -3.56
CA SER A 234 -9.42 -4.16 -2.24
C SER A 234 -10.61 -3.20 -2.24
N SER A 235 -10.48 -2.02 -2.84
CA SER A 235 -11.55 -1.03 -2.92
C SER A 235 -12.75 -1.56 -3.71
N LYS A 236 -12.52 -2.20 -4.88
CA LYS A 236 -13.61 -2.82 -5.66
C LYS A 236 -14.26 -3.99 -4.91
N PHE A 237 -13.47 -4.84 -4.26
CA PHE A 237 -13.97 -5.99 -3.50
C PHE A 237 -14.89 -5.56 -2.36
N PHE A 238 -14.42 -4.64 -1.50
CA PHE A 238 -15.22 -4.15 -0.38
C PHE A 238 -16.40 -3.30 -0.85
N GLY A 239 -16.21 -2.47 -1.87
CA GLY A 239 -17.29 -1.70 -2.48
C GLY A 239 -18.43 -2.59 -2.98
N ASN A 240 -18.11 -3.70 -3.66
CA ASN A 240 -19.12 -4.65 -4.14
C ASN A 240 -19.78 -5.42 -2.98
N ALA A 241 -19.00 -5.87 -1.98
CA ALA A 241 -19.53 -6.57 -0.82
C ALA A 241 -20.51 -5.70 -0.01
N ILE A 242 -20.17 -4.43 0.23
CA ILE A 242 -21.04 -3.44 0.89
C ILE A 242 -22.30 -3.20 0.05
N ARG A 243 -22.16 -3.00 -1.26
CA ARG A 243 -23.30 -2.78 -2.17
C ARG A 243 -24.30 -3.93 -2.13
N ILE A 244 -23.83 -5.18 -2.23
CA ILE A 244 -24.69 -6.37 -2.18
C ILE A 244 -25.43 -6.45 -0.84
N LEU A 245 -24.73 -6.25 0.28
CA LEU A 245 -25.32 -6.30 1.61
C LEU A 245 -26.41 -5.22 1.79
N SER A 246 -26.14 -4.00 1.33
CA SER A 246 -27.07 -2.88 1.42
C SER A 246 -28.34 -3.11 0.62
N LEU A 247 -28.23 -3.63 -0.61
CA LEU A 247 -29.40 -3.97 -1.43
C LEU A 247 -30.30 -5.01 -0.75
N GLU A 248 -29.70 -6.04 -0.13
CA GLU A 248 -30.46 -7.04 0.61
C GLU A 248 -31.10 -6.49 1.90
N ASN A 249 -30.51 -5.45 2.48
CA ASN A 249 -31.08 -4.72 3.62
C ASN A 249 -32.19 -3.74 3.21
N GLY A 250 -32.51 -3.65 1.92
CA GLY A 250 -33.59 -2.81 1.38
C GLY A 250 -33.20 -1.35 1.17
N PHE A 251 -31.89 -1.03 1.16
CA PHE A 251 -31.42 0.30 0.78
C PHE A 251 -31.48 0.47 -0.74
N GLU A 252 -31.81 1.69 -1.19
CA GLU A 252 -31.85 2.00 -2.61
C GLU A 252 -30.45 1.96 -3.25
N GLU A 253 -30.35 1.39 -4.46
CA GLU A 253 -29.09 1.26 -5.20
C GLU A 253 -28.40 2.62 -5.44
N ASN A 254 -29.20 3.69 -5.57
CA ASN A 254 -28.72 5.05 -5.83
C ASN A 254 -27.88 5.63 -4.67
N MET A 255 -28.08 5.14 -3.44
CA MET A 255 -27.33 5.59 -2.25
C MET A 255 -25.84 5.26 -2.33
N PHE A 256 -25.48 4.24 -3.13
CA PHE A 256 -24.10 3.76 -3.30
C PHE A 256 -23.53 4.07 -4.70
N LYS A 257 -24.29 4.75 -5.56
CA LYS A 257 -23.94 5.09 -6.96
C LYS A 257 -23.36 6.50 -7.14
N SER A 258 -22.89 7.16 -6.09
CA SER A 258 -22.21 8.44 -6.29
C SER A 258 -20.88 8.19 -7.02
N ASN A 259 -20.86 8.44 -8.33
CA ASN A 259 -19.64 8.37 -9.15
C ASN A 259 -18.56 9.35 -8.67
N PHE A 260 -18.93 10.37 -7.89
CA PHE A 260 -18.05 11.43 -7.46
C PHE A 260 -17.60 11.30 -6.00
N PHE A 261 -18.33 10.55 -5.17
CA PHE A 261 -18.07 10.45 -3.74
C PHE A 261 -18.31 9.03 -3.25
N PRO A 262 -17.34 8.12 -3.47
CA PRO A 262 -17.40 6.76 -2.95
C PRO A 262 -17.57 6.77 -1.41
N SER A 263 -18.15 5.70 -0.87
CA SER A 263 -18.35 5.48 0.56
C SER A 263 -17.55 4.27 1.02
N GLY A 264 -17.28 4.16 2.32
CA GLY A 264 -16.49 3.05 2.88
C GLY A 264 -14.98 3.32 2.91
N ILE A 265 -14.21 2.46 2.22
CA ILE A 265 -12.73 2.48 2.21
C ILE A 265 -12.25 3.46 1.15
N LEU A 266 -11.46 4.45 1.57
CA LEU A 266 -11.00 5.56 0.73
C LEU A 266 -9.47 5.68 0.81
N PRO A 267 -8.74 5.68 -0.32
CA PRO A 267 -7.29 5.85 -0.29
C PRO A 267 -6.88 7.32 -0.15
N PHE A 268 -5.81 7.59 0.60
CA PHE A 268 -5.08 8.85 0.64
C PHE A 268 -3.59 8.57 0.80
N SER A 269 -2.74 9.08 -0.09
CA SER A 269 -1.30 8.78 -0.15
C SER A 269 -1.00 7.27 -0.05
N SER A 270 -1.76 6.47 -0.81
CA SER A 270 -1.73 5.00 -0.79
C SER A 270 -2.09 4.33 0.55
N HIS A 271 -2.62 5.06 1.53
CA HIS A 271 -3.13 4.53 2.81
C HIS A 271 -4.65 4.47 2.78
N VAL A 272 -5.22 3.48 3.47
CA VAL A 272 -6.67 3.33 3.53
C VAL A 272 -7.25 4.06 4.74
N HIS A 273 -8.29 4.86 4.50
CA HIS A 273 -9.07 5.57 5.49
C HIS A 273 -10.56 5.22 5.39
N MET A 274 -11.31 5.54 6.45
CA MET A 274 -12.78 5.47 6.45
C MET A 274 -13.38 6.80 6.93
N PRO A 275 -14.52 7.27 6.38
CA PRO A 275 -15.25 8.41 6.92
C PRO A 275 -15.74 8.15 8.34
N VAL A 276 -15.38 9.01 9.29
CA VAL A 276 -15.71 8.84 10.72
C VAL A 276 -17.22 8.84 10.94
N VAL A 277 -17.96 9.72 10.27
CA VAL A 277 -19.42 9.83 10.44
C VAL A 277 -20.13 8.57 9.97
N GLU A 278 -19.80 8.03 8.79
CA GLU A 278 -20.41 6.78 8.29
C GLU A 278 -20.27 5.63 9.30
N VAL A 279 -19.16 5.64 10.05
CA VAL A 279 -18.85 4.62 11.04
C VAL A 279 -19.50 4.91 12.40
N MET A 280 -19.43 6.14 12.91
CA MET A 280 -19.95 6.53 14.23
C MET A 280 -21.47 6.52 14.32
N THR A 281 -22.15 6.90 13.24
CA THR A 281 -23.57 7.28 13.33
C THR A 281 -24.52 6.17 12.92
N ARG A 282 -24.00 4.95 12.75
CA ARG A 282 -24.78 3.74 12.44
C ARG A 282 -25.96 3.53 13.40
N TYR A 283 -25.82 3.97 14.65
CA TYR A 283 -26.84 3.86 15.69
C TYR A 283 -27.36 5.23 16.16
N GLY A 284 -27.26 6.27 15.31
CA GLY A 284 -27.49 7.67 15.67
C GLY A 284 -26.22 8.37 16.16
N HIS A 285 -26.23 9.70 16.25
CA HIS A 285 -25.02 10.51 16.51
C HIS A 285 -24.68 10.70 18.01
N ASN A 286 -25.61 10.44 18.94
CA ASN A 286 -25.37 10.60 20.39
C ASN A 286 -26.15 9.57 21.25
N THR A 287 -26.34 8.35 20.74
CA THR A 287 -27.02 7.29 21.48
C THR A 287 -26.06 6.48 22.35
N LEU A 288 -26.58 5.79 23.37
CA LEU A 288 -25.77 4.88 24.19
C LEU A 288 -25.09 3.78 23.37
N MET A 289 -25.77 3.30 22.31
CA MET A 289 -25.21 2.31 21.38
C MET A 289 -24.09 2.91 20.51
N SER A 290 -24.23 4.15 20.03
CA SER A 290 -23.15 4.83 19.31
C SER A 290 -21.92 5.03 20.18
N LYS A 291 -22.09 5.44 21.45
CA LYS A 291 -20.99 5.53 22.44
C LYS A 291 -20.31 4.18 22.71
N GLY A 292 -21.09 3.11 22.86
CA GLY A 292 -20.53 1.76 23.00
C GLY A 292 -19.75 1.32 21.76
N PHE A 293 -20.26 1.62 20.57
CA PHE A 293 -19.58 1.34 19.32
C PHE A 293 -18.26 2.14 19.19
N MET A 294 -18.27 3.44 19.53
CA MET A 294 -17.07 4.27 19.56
C MET A 294 -15.99 3.67 20.47
N VAL A 295 -16.35 3.28 21.70
CA VAL A 295 -15.41 2.63 22.63
C VAL A 295 -14.88 1.32 22.05
N SER A 296 -15.72 0.53 21.37
CA SER A 296 -15.27 -0.73 20.76
C SER A 296 -14.23 -0.49 19.65
N MET A 297 -14.41 0.54 18.84
CA MET A 297 -13.59 0.82 17.66
C MET A 297 -12.37 1.69 17.97
N PHE A 298 -12.56 2.81 18.67
CA PHE A 298 -11.53 3.80 18.99
C PHE A 298 -10.94 3.61 20.40
N GLY A 299 -11.47 2.69 21.20
CA GLY A 299 -11.08 2.54 22.61
C GLY A 299 -11.59 3.65 23.53
N ARG A 300 -12.20 4.71 22.97
CA ARG A 300 -12.69 5.89 23.68
C ARG A 300 -13.95 6.45 23.04
N ILE A 301 -14.64 7.33 23.76
CA ILE A 301 -15.72 8.15 23.19
C ILE A 301 -15.08 9.34 22.48
N LEU A 302 -15.57 9.65 21.27
CA LEU A 302 -15.16 10.81 20.50
C LEU A 302 -16.08 11.99 20.82
N ASP A 303 -15.65 12.82 21.77
CA ASP A 303 -16.40 14.00 22.24
C ASP A 303 -15.91 15.31 21.58
N ASP A 304 -15.59 15.26 20.27
CA ASP A 304 -15.21 16.45 19.49
C ASP A 304 -16.48 17.22 19.05
N PRO A 305 -16.67 18.49 19.47
CA PRO A 305 -17.87 19.25 19.12
C PRO A 305 -18.07 19.47 17.62
N ASP A 306 -16.99 19.64 16.85
CA ASP A 306 -17.08 19.84 15.40
C ASP A 306 -17.50 18.55 14.70
N LEU A 307 -16.93 17.42 15.13
CA LEU A 307 -17.29 16.10 14.62
C LEU A 307 -18.75 15.75 14.92
N LEU A 308 -19.21 16.02 16.15
CA LEU A 308 -20.59 15.74 16.57
C LEU A 308 -21.59 16.62 15.80
N ARG A 309 -21.29 17.92 15.61
CA ARG A 309 -22.09 18.81 14.78
C ARG A 309 -22.16 18.33 13.33
N TYR A 310 -21.02 17.96 12.75
CA TYR A 310 -20.96 17.43 11.39
C TYR A 310 -21.76 16.12 11.25
N ALA A 311 -21.69 15.24 12.25
CA ALA A 311 -22.50 14.03 12.32
C ALA A 311 -24.00 14.35 12.39
N GLU A 312 -24.42 15.32 13.20
CA GLU A 312 -25.82 15.77 13.30
C GLU A 312 -26.34 16.33 11.96
N GLU A 313 -25.54 17.14 11.27
CA GLU A 313 -25.89 17.71 9.96
C GLU A 313 -26.04 16.65 8.85
N LYS A 314 -25.23 15.58 8.91
CA LYS A 314 -25.19 14.54 7.87
C LYS A 314 -26.19 13.41 8.10
N VAL A 315 -26.51 13.11 9.34
CA VAL A 315 -27.36 11.97 9.69
C VAL A 315 -28.80 12.42 9.79
N ARG A 316 -29.59 12.11 8.76
CA ARG A 316 -31.05 12.11 8.91
C ARG A 316 -31.42 11.00 9.89
N GLU A 317 -32.22 11.31 10.91
CA GLU A 317 -32.76 10.28 11.81
C GLU A 317 -33.42 9.18 10.96
N ALA A 318 -33.00 7.94 11.18
CA ALA A 318 -33.58 6.80 10.49
C ALA A 318 -35.08 6.77 10.84
N GLY A 319 -35.94 6.82 9.82
CA GLY A 319 -37.38 6.64 9.98
C GLY A 319 -37.71 5.29 10.65
N GLN A 320 -38.97 5.08 11.05
CA GLN A 320 -39.38 3.84 11.70
C GLN A 320 -38.97 2.61 10.86
N GLN A 321 -38.11 1.77 11.44
CA GLN A 321 -37.68 0.52 10.83
C GLN A 321 -38.90 -0.38 10.58
N SER A 322 -39.03 -0.89 9.36
CA SER A 322 -40.12 -1.80 8.98
C SER A 322 -40.10 -3.10 9.79
N LEU A 323 -41.26 -3.73 9.96
CA LEU A 323 -41.36 -5.04 10.63
C LEU A 323 -40.47 -6.09 9.95
N TYR A 324 -40.40 -6.07 8.62
CA TYR A 324 -39.52 -6.92 7.83
C TYR A 324 -38.04 -6.77 8.24
N PHE A 325 -37.56 -5.52 8.34
CA PHE A 325 -36.17 -5.26 8.73
C PHE A 325 -35.86 -5.82 10.13
N ARG A 326 -36.78 -5.68 11.08
CA ARG A 326 -36.61 -6.22 12.44
C ARG A 326 -36.55 -7.75 12.47
N LEU A 327 -37.44 -8.41 11.72
CA LEU A 327 -37.45 -9.87 11.59
C LEU A 327 -36.18 -10.38 10.91
N LYS A 328 -35.72 -9.69 9.86
CA LYS A 328 -34.46 -9.99 9.18
C LYS A 328 -33.26 -9.83 10.12
N LEU A 329 -33.15 -8.70 10.82
CA LEU A 329 -32.06 -8.47 11.78
C LEU A 329 -32.03 -9.55 12.87
N PHE A 330 -33.18 -9.95 13.39
CA PHE A 330 -33.26 -11.06 14.34
C PHE A 330 -32.76 -12.37 13.73
N TRP A 331 -33.19 -12.69 12.50
CA TRP A 331 -32.71 -13.87 11.78
C TRP A 331 -31.19 -13.84 11.60
N ASP A 332 -30.64 -12.72 11.11
CA ASP A 332 -29.20 -12.56 10.90
C ASP A 332 -28.44 -12.69 12.22
N LEU A 333 -28.88 -12.04 13.31
CA LEU A 333 -28.25 -12.17 14.63
C LEU A 333 -28.17 -13.62 15.13
N MET A 334 -29.16 -14.44 14.79
CA MET A 334 -29.21 -15.84 15.22
C MET A 334 -28.46 -16.78 14.27
N PHE A 335 -28.47 -16.53 12.96
CA PHE A 335 -27.99 -17.47 11.94
C PHE A 335 -26.82 -16.97 11.07
N PHE A 336 -26.13 -15.90 11.48
CA PHE A 336 -25.03 -15.28 10.72
C PHE A 336 -23.81 -16.16 10.41
N ASP A 337 -23.65 -17.35 10.99
CA ASP A 337 -22.50 -18.24 10.74
C ASP A 337 -22.90 -19.58 10.10
N PHE A 338 -24.19 -19.81 9.84
CA PHE A 338 -24.73 -21.10 9.42
C PHE A 338 -24.09 -21.68 8.14
N ASP A 339 -23.94 -20.86 7.11
CA ASP A 339 -23.37 -21.23 5.80
C ASP A 339 -21.86 -20.99 5.71
N LEU A 340 -21.23 -20.43 6.76
CA LEU A 340 -19.80 -20.10 6.76
C LEU A 340 -18.89 -21.33 6.50
N PRO A 341 -19.14 -22.53 7.08
CA PRO A 341 -18.33 -23.72 6.78
C PRO A 341 -18.41 -24.15 5.30
N LYS A 342 -19.58 -24.02 4.68
CA LYS A 342 -19.78 -24.34 3.26
C LYS A 342 -19.01 -23.36 2.37
N ILE A 343 -19.07 -22.07 2.69
CA ILE A 343 -18.33 -21.02 1.96
C ILE A 343 -16.83 -21.24 2.13
N LYS A 344 -16.35 -21.47 3.37
CA LYS A 344 -14.93 -21.77 3.64
C LYS A 344 -14.44 -22.94 2.78
N LYS A 345 -15.17 -24.06 2.79
CA LYS A 345 -14.81 -25.23 1.96
C LYS A 345 -14.78 -24.90 0.47
N LYS A 346 -15.74 -24.11 -0.04
CA LYS A 346 -15.77 -23.68 -1.45
C LYS A 346 -14.51 -22.88 -1.82
N ILE A 347 -14.14 -21.90 -0.99
CA ILE A 347 -12.98 -21.02 -1.25
C ILE A 347 -11.65 -21.76 -1.10
N TYR A 348 -11.51 -22.61 -0.08
CA TYR A 348 -10.26 -23.35 0.14
C TYR A 348 -9.99 -24.39 -0.95
N ASN A 349 -11.05 -24.98 -1.52
CA ASN A 349 -10.94 -25.92 -2.64
C ASN A 349 -11.06 -25.24 -4.01
N TYR A 350 -11.09 -23.91 -4.05
CA TYR A 350 -11.15 -23.18 -5.31
C TYR A 350 -9.79 -23.30 -6.02
N ASP A 351 -9.84 -23.64 -7.30
CA ASP A 351 -8.66 -23.72 -8.15
C ASP A 351 -8.90 -22.82 -9.36
N LEU A 352 -7.95 -21.92 -9.61
CA LEU A 352 -7.97 -21.06 -10.78
C LEU A 352 -7.46 -21.79 -12.04
N ASN A 353 -7.06 -23.07 -11.98
CA ASN A 353 -6.56 -23.84 -13.13
C ASN A 353 -5.45 -23.10 -13.90
N PHE A 354 -4.52 -22.48 -13.16
CA PHE A 354 -3.49 -21.60 -13.70
C PHE A 354 -2.65 -22.22 -14.83
N LEU A 355 -2.53 -23.55 -14.87
CA LEU A 355 -1.74 -24.30 -15.86
C LEU A 355 -2.37 -24.33 -17.25
N GLU A 356 -3.66 -24.04 -17.40
CA GLU A 356 -4.34 -24.03 -18.70
C GLU A 356 -3.94 -22.83 -19.56
N TRP A 357 -3.43 -21.75 -18.94
CA TRP A 357 -3.18 -20.49 -19.63
C TRP A 357 -1.70 -20.28 -19.91
N ASN A 358 -1.38 -20.16 -21.19
CA ASN A 358 -0.01 -20.12 -21.68
C ASN A 358 0.48 -18.68 -21.89
N THR A 359 -0.43 -17.74 -22.14
CA THR A 359 -0.10 -16.33 -22.35
C THR A 359 -0.53 -15.45 -21.18
N ALA A 360 0.16 -14.33 -20.99
CA ALA A 360 -0.20 -13.31 -20.01
C ALA A 360 -1.62 -12.76 -20.24
N LYS A 361 -2.04 -12.63 -21.50
CA LYS A 361 -3.38 -12.13 -21.85
C LYS A 361 -4.49 -13.09 -21.45
N GLU A 362 -4.30 -14.39 -21.67
CA GLU A 362 -5.25 -15.42 -21.22
C GLU A 362 -5.35 -15.43 -19.69
N THR A 363 -4.19 -15.46 -19.00
CA THR A 363 -4.15 -15.42 -17.53
C THR A 363 -4.84 -14.19 -16.96
N PHE A 364 -4.56 -13.00 -17.50
CA PHE A 364 -5.21 -11.77 -17.05
C PHE A 364 -6.73 -11.78 -17.29
N THR A 365 -7.16 -12.25 -18.46
CA THR A 365 -8.59 -12.37 -18.78
C THR A 365 -9.30 -13.32 -17.81
N ALA A 366 -8.68 -14.47 -17.50
CA ALA A 366 -9.24 -15.43 -16.57
C ALA A 366 -9.29 -14.90 -15.14
N LEU A 367 -8.27 -14.15 -14.69
CA LEU A 367 -8.31 -13.47 -13.40
C LEU A 367 -9.48 -12.49 -13.31
N LEU A 368 -9.69 -11.64 -14.32
CA LEU A 368 -10.84 -10.73 -14.35
C LEU A 368 -12.19 -11.47 -14.32
N ASN A 369 -12.31 -12.59 -15.04
CA ASN A 369 -13.52 -13.40 -15.04
C ASN A 369 -13.80 -14.07 -13.68
N SER A 370 -12.75 -14.35 -12.89
CA SER A 370 -12.87 -14.95 -11.56
C SER A 370 -13.24 -13.96 -10.45
N CYS A 371 -13.20 -12.65 -10.71
CA CYS A 371 -13.30 -11.65 -9.65
C CYS A 371 -14.61 -11.72 -8.84
N SER A 372 -15.72 -12.15 -9.46
CA SER A 372 -17.03 -12.27 -8.78
C SER A 372 -17.22 -13.59 -8.03
N ASP A 373 -16.36 -14.60 -8.25
CA ASP A 373 -16.48 -15.90 -7.59
C ASP A 373 -16.35 -15.81 -6.07
N PHE A 374 -15.70 -14.75 -5.60
CA PHE A 374 -15.41 -14.45 -4.21
C PHE A 374 -16.38 -13.47 -3.54
N ASP A 375 -17.35 -12.92 -4.27
CA ASP A 375 -18.35 -11.99 -3.74
C ASP A 375 -19.11 -12.58 -2.54
N VAL A 376 -19.40 -13.88 -2.60
CA VAL A 376 -20.08 -14.60 -1.52
C VAL A 376 -19.27 -14.57 -0.21
N ALA A 377 -17.94 -14.67 -0.30
CA ALA A 377 -17.06 -14.63 0.86
C ALA A 377 -16.98 -13.21 1.44
N GLY A 378 -16.85 -12.19 0.57
CA GLY A 378 -16.85 -10.78 0.96
C GLY A 378 -18.14 -10.38 1.66
N LYS A 379 -19.29 -10.64 1.02
CA LYS A 379 -20.61 -10.43 1.63
C LYS A 379 -20.74 -11.13 2.98
N LYS A 380 -20.33 -12.39 3.06
CA LYS A 380 -20.45 -13.16 4.29
C LYS A 380 -19.60 -12.56 5.41
N HIS A 381 -18.39 -12.13 5.09
CA HIS A 381 -17.52 -11.46 6.05
C HIS A 381 -18.13 -10.15 6.56
N MET A 382 -18.71 -9.33 5.69
CA MET A 382 -19.39 -8.09 6.11
C MET A 382 -20.54 -8.38 7.08
N ASN A 383 -21.37 -9.39 6.79
CA ASN A 383 -22.45 -9.81 7.68
C ASN A 383 -21.92 -10.32 9.04
N CYS A 384 -20.91 -11.19 9.05
CA CYS A 384 -20.31 -11.68 10.30
C CYS A 384 -19.70 -10.54 11.14
N THR A 385 -19.04 -9.57 10.50
CA THR A 385 -18.47 -8.39 11.16
C THR A 385 -19.56 -7.50 11.77
N GLU A 386 -20.64 -7.25 11.05
CA GLU A 386 -21.80 -6.51 11.54
C GLU A 386 -22.45 -7.20 12.74
N MET A 387 -22.73 -8.50 12.63
CA MET A 387 -23.41 -9.26 13.69
C MET A 387 -22.52 -9.41 14.93
N SER A 388 -21.21 -9.59 14.76
CA SER A 388 -20.26 -9.53 15.88
C SER A 388 -20.29 -8.19 16.58
N SER A 389 -20.37 -7.09 15.82
CA SER A 389 -20.41 -5.73 16.37
C SER A 389 -21.71 -5.49 17.14
N ASN A 390 -22.86 -5.90 16.57
CA ASN A 390 -24.16 -5.79 17.23
C ASN A 390 -24.19 -6.54 18.57
N TRP A 391 -23.73 -7.79 18.62
CA TRP A 391 -23.67 -8.56 19.87
C TRP A 391 -22.79 -7.90 20.93
N ASN A 392 -21.62 -7.41 20.52
CA ASN A 392 -20.72 -6.67 21.41
C ASN A 392 -21.37 -5.39 21.95
N THR A 393 -22.07 -4.63 21.10
CA THR A 393 -22.82 -3.43 21.51
C THR A 393 -23.91 -3.77 22.53
N TYR A 394 -24.64 -4.88 22.38
CA TYR A 394 -25.63 -5.31 23.38
C TYR A 394 -24.99 -5.66 24.73
N MET A 395 -23.85 -6.38 24.73
CA MET A 395 -23.14 -6.70 25.96
C MET A 395 -22.66 -5.43 26.67
N PHE A 396 -22.09 -4.51 25.90
CA PHE A 396 -21.61 -3.24 26.41
C PHE A 396 -22.76 -2.38 26.96
N TRP A 397 -23.90 -2.34 26.25
CA TRP A 397 -25.12 -1.68 26.69
C TRP A 397 -25.61 -2.21 28.05
N ILE A 398 -25.62 -3.53 28.26
CA ILE A 398 -25.99 -4.12 29.56
C ILE A 398 -25.08 -3.61 30.66
N LEU A 399 -23.75 -3.71 30.49
CA LEU A 399 -22.78 -3.28 31.51
C LEU A 399 -22.91 -1.78 31.84
N CYS A 400 -23.06 -0.95 30.82
CA CYS A 400 -23.24 0.50 30.98
C CYS A 400 -24.57 0.86 31.63
N GLN A 401 -25.68 0.17 31.31
CA GLN A 401 -26.97 0.41 31.96
C GLN A 401 -26.93 0.04 33.44
N THR A 402 -26.26 -1.06 33.78
CA THR A 402 -26.10 -1.48 35.17
C THR A 402 -25.25 -0.50 35.97
N LYS A 403 -24.10 -0.07 35.44
CA LYS A 403 -23.17 0.83 36.16
C LYS A 403 -23.53 2.32 36.06
N LYS A 404 -24.23 2.72 35.00
CA LYS A 404 -24.52 4.11 34.61
C LYS A 404 -23.29 4.98 34.31
N SER A 405 -22.18 4.35 33.91
CA SER A 405 -20.93 5.06 33.54
C SER A 405 -20.23 4.39 32.35
N PHE A 406 -19.29 5.12 31.75
CA PHE A 406 -18.32 4.64 30.75
C PHE A 406 -16.93 4.82 31.34
N ASP A 407 -16.44 3.83 32.08
CA ASP A 407 -15.15 3.90 32.77
C ASP A 407 -14.33 2.61 32.61
N ASN A 408 -13.10 2.64 33.12
CA ASN A 408 -12.15 1.54 33.00
C ASN A 408 -12.66 0.21 33.56
N ASP A 409 -13.55 0.22 34.56
CA ASP A 409 -14.05 -1.03 35.12
C ASP A 409 -15.03 -1.69 34.13
N VAL A 410 -15.87 -0.90 33.45
CA VAL A 410 -16.74 -1.40 32.36
C VAL A 410 -15.90 -1.98 31.24
N TYR A 411 -14.83 -1.28 30.85
CA TYR A 411 -13.94 -1.73 29.77
C TYR A 411 -13.20 -3.02 30.14
N SER A 412 -12.66 -3.08 31.37
CA SER A 412 -11.99 -4.26 31.92
C SER A 412 -12.95 -5.46 32.02
N ASP A 413 -14.19 -5.24 32.45
CA ASP A 413 -15.20 -6.30 32.57
C ASP A 413 -15.67 -6.78 31.19
N PHE A 414 -15.89 -5.87 30.24
CA PHE A 414 -16.20 -6.20 28.86
C PHE A 414 -15.07 -7.04 28.22
N ALA A 415 -13.82 -6.60 28.40
CA ALA A 415 -12.64 -7.32 27.93
C ALA A 415 -12.53 -8.73 28.56
N ARG A 416 -12.78 -8.84 29.87
CA ARG A 416 -12.79 -10.11 30.61
C ARG A 416 -13.87 -11.07 30.09
N LEU A 417 -15.09 -10.57 29.83
CA LEU A 417 -16.18 -11.39 29.32
C LEU A 417 -15.84 -12.00 27.96
N LEU A 418 -15.20 -11.23 27.09
CA LEU A 418 -14.70 -11.73 25.81
C LEU A 418 -13.49 -12.68 25.96
N GLY A 419 -12.67 -12.54 27.00
CA GLY A 419 -11.35 -13.19 27.16
C GLY A 419 -11.30 -14.71 27.43
N THR A 420 -12.31 -15.47 27.01
CA THR A 420 -12.33 -16.94 27.13
C THR A 420 -12.99 -17.60 25.91
N SER A 421 -12.71 -17.14 24.69
CA SER A 421 -13.24 -17.73 23.46
C SER A 421 -12.29 -18.79 22.91
N SER A 422 -12.45 -20.03 23.35
CA SER A 422 -11.79 -21.18 22.71
C SER A 422 -12.10 -21.21 21.20
N ASN A 423 -11.08 -21.47 20.39
CA ASN A 423 -11.13 -21.61 18.92
C ASN A 423 -11.27 -20.31 18.10
N VAL A 424 -10.60 -19.22 18.49
CA VAL A 424 -10.39 -18.08 17.59
C VAL A 424 -9.29 -18.39 16.56
N GLU A 425 -9.57 -18.19 15.27
CA GLU A 425 -8.66 -18.57 14.16
C GLU A 425 -7.27 -17.90 14.30
N SER A 426 -7.23 -16.62 14.63
CA SER A 426 -5.97 -15.88 14.79
C SER A 426 -5.16 -16.29 16.02
N ALA A 427 -5.82 -16.71 17.10
CA ALA A 427 -5.15 -17.21 18.30
C ALA A 427 -4.60 -18.64 18.11
N ASN A 428 -5.07 -19.37 17.09
CA ASN A 428 -4.55 -20.70 16.76
C ASN A 428 -3.14 -20.64 16.15
N ILE A 429 -2.74 -19.53 15.53
CA ILE A 429 -1.41 -19.41 14.90
C ILE A 429 -0.28 -19.54 15.94
N PRO A 430 -0.23 -18.73 17.03
CA PRO A 430 0.76 -18.90 18.09
C PRO A 430 0.79 -20.32 18.67
N LEU A 431 -0.39 -20.90 18.94
CA LEU A 431 -0.52 -22.25 19.51
C LEU A 431 0.02 -23.33 18.57
N ALA A 432 -0.33 -23.26 17.28
CA ALA A 432 0.14 -24.21 16.29
C ALA A 432 1.67 -24.10 16.07
N MET A 433 2.23 -22.89 16.11
CA MET A 433 3.68 -22.68 16.08
C MET A 433 4.38 -23.28 17.30
N GLN A 434 3.83 -23.12 18.50
CA GLN A 434 4.34 -23.78 19.70
C GLN A 434 4.26 -25.29 19.60
N GLU A 435 3.16 -25.84 19.11
CA GLU A 435 3.02 -27.28 18.91
C GLU A 435 4.08 -27.84 17.96
N VAL A 436 4.41 -27.12 16.88
CA VAL A 436 5.51 -27.47 15.97
C VAL A 436 6.84 -27.42 16.73
N ALA A 437 7.13 -26.35 17.47
CA ALA A 437 8.36 -26.19 18.25
C ALA A 437 8.56 -27.30 19.29
N ILE A 438 7.53 -27.63 20.08
CA ILE A 438 7.55 -28.74 21.05
C ILE A 438 7.87 -30.05 20.35
N GLN A 439 7.26 -30.29 19.17
CA GLN A 439 7.50 -31.52 18.44
C GLN A 439 8.92 -31.58 17.86
N ILE A 440 9.48 -30.45 17.38
CA ILE A 440 10.88 -30.36 16.93
C ILE A 440 11.84 -30.76 18.05
N VAL A 441 11.63 -30.25 19.27
CA VAL A 441 12.45 -30.63 20.44
C VAL A 441 12.38 -32.14 20.71
N LYS A 442 11.20 -32.76 20.55
CA LYS A 442 11.01 -34.20 20.73
C LYS A 442 11.65 -35.04 19.63
N ASP A 443 11.59 -34.59 18.38
CA ASP A 443 12.02 -35.37 17.22
C ASP A 443 13.55 -35.34 17.02
N ILE A 444 14.18 -34.17 17.17
CA ILE A 444 15.61 -33.98 16.85
C ILE A 444 16.43 -33.22 17.91
N GLY A 445 15.78 -32.71 18.96
CA GLY A 445 16.42 -31.93 20.02
C GLY A 445 16.64 -30.46 19.65
N SER A 446 16.68 -29.60 20.68
CA SER A 446 16.79 -28.14 20.51
C SER A 446 18.12 -27.70 19.89
N GLU A 447 19.24 -28.29 20.33
CA GLU A 447 20.58 -27.92 19.83
C GLU A 447 20.74 -28.20 18.35
N LYS A 448 20.29 -29.37 17.89
CA LYS A 448 20.43 -29.78 16.49
C LYS A 448 19.65 -28.87 15.55
N PHE A 449 18.37 -28.59 15.85
CA PHE A 449 17.56 -27.71 15.01
C PHE A 449 18.09 -26.27 14.98
N ASN A 450 18.59 -25.77 16.11
CA ASN A 450 19.18 -24.43 16.18
C ASN A 450 20.55 -24.31 15.48
N SER A 451 21.27 -25.42 15.32
CA SER A 451 22.54 -25.44 14.58
C SER A 451 22.37 -25.47 13.07
N MET A 452 21.18 -25.83 12.56
CA MET A 452 20.88 -25.85 11.13
C MET A 452 20.81 -24.42 10.58
N PRO A 453 21.43 -24.15 9.42
CA PRO A 453 21.10 -22.98 8.62
C PRO A 453 19.58 -22.93 8.33
N PRO A 454 18.96 -21.74 8.25
CA PRO A 454 17.52 -21.62 8.00
C PRO A 454 17.05 -22.40 6.77
N GLU A 455 17.82 -22.42 5.69
CA GLU A 455 17.49 -23.15 4.46
C GLU A 455 17.46 -24.68 4.67
N GLU A 456 18.38 -25.22 5.48
CA GLU A 456 18.41 -26.65 5.79
C GLU A 456 17.26 -27.05 6.73
N ALA A 457 16.95 -26.19 7.71
CA ALA A 457 15.82 -26.38 8.62
C ALA A 457 14.48 -26.34 7.88
N GLU A 458 14.36 -25.45 6.88
CA GLU A 458 13.22 -25.35 5.97
C GLU A 458 13.05 -26.65 5.16
N GLU A 459 14.10 -27.07 4.44
CA GLU A 459 14.07 -28.29 3.64
C GLU A 459 13.74 -29.53 4.48
N TRP A 460 14.28 -29.61 5.71
CA TRP A 460 13.96 -30.69 6.62
C TRP A 460 12.48 -30.69 7.03
N LEU A 461 11.91 -29.56 7.43
CA LEU A 461 10.49 -29.49 7.82
C LEU A 461 9.54 -29.78 6.64
N GLU A 462 9.93 -29.40 5.43
CA GLU A 462 9.12 -29.66 4.22
C GLU A 462 9.17 -31.11 3.77
N SER A 463 10.34 -31.75 3.79
CA SER A 463 10.55 -33.09 3.24
C SER A 463 10.44 -34.22 4.26
N SER A 464 10.66 -33.94 5.56
CA SER A 464 10.71 -34.97 6.59
C SER A 464 9.37 -35.68 6.80
N THR A 465 9.45 -36.99 7.02
CA THR A 465 8.32 -37.83 7.46
C THR A 465 8.10 -37.78 8.98
N SER A 466 8.89 -36.99 9.72
CA SER A 466 8.73 -36.80 11.16
C SER A 466 7.42 -36.10 11.50
N LEU A 467 7.01 -36.19 12.77
CA LEU A 467 5.78 -35.54 13.22
C LEU A 467 5.93 -34.02 13.19
N SER A 468 7.13 -33.48 13.42
CA SER A 468 7.45 -32.05 13.19
C SER A 468 7.14 -31.62 11.77
N GLY A 469 7.63 -32.37 10.76
CA GLY A 469 7.39 -32.04 9.36
C GLY A 469 5.91 -32.11 8.99
N TYR A 470 5.20 -33.12 9.48
CA TYR A 470 3.75 -33.22 9.29
C TYR A 470 3.00 -32.02 9.90
N LYS A 471 3.29 -31.65 11.16
CA LYS A 471 2.64 -30.52 11.83
C LYS A 471 2.97 -29.19 11.16
N PHE A 472 4.20 -29.00 10.69
CA PHE A 472 4.59 -27.81 9.95
C PHE A 472 3.81 -27.68 8.64
N ARG A 473 3.76 -28.75 7.82
CA ARG A 473 2.95 -28.74 6.58
C ARG A 473 1.46 -28.52 6.85
N GLN A 474 0.93 -29.06 7.95
CA GLN A 474 -0.45 -28.79 8.37
C GLN A 474 -0.67 -27.32 8.76
N PHE A 475 0.31 -26.70 9.43
CA PHE A 475 0.29 -25.26 9.72
C PHE A 475 0.25 -24.45 8.42
N LEU A 476 1.06 -24.81 7.42
CA LEU A 476 1.08 -24.14 6.12
C LEU A 476 -0.20 -24.32 5.33
N ASP A 477 -0.79 -25.51 5.32
CA ASP A 477 -2.08 -25.76 4.67
C ASP A 477 -3.19 -24.87 5.27
N ARG A 478 -3.19 -24.71 6.60
CA ARG A 478 -4.22 -23.95 7.31
C ARG A 478 -3.99 -22.43 7.31
N HIS A 479 -2.74 -21.99 7.44
CA HIS A 479 -2.36 -20.59 7.73
C HIS A 479 -1.34 -20.02 6.74
N GLY A 480 -0.87 -20.79 5.76
CA GLY A 480 0.14 -20.33 4.81
C GLY A 480 -0.34 -19.15 3.95
N HIS A 481 -1.64 -18.97 3.72
CA HIS A 481 -2.17 -17.83 2.97
C HIS A 481 -2.12 -16.48 3.71
N ARG A 482 -1.65 -16.46 4.97
CA ARG A 482 -1.59 -15.26 5.82
C ARG A 482 -0.22 -14.57 5.70
N CYS A 483 -0.18 -13.27 5.97
CA CYS A 483 1.05 -12.47 6.05
C CYS A 483 0.78 -11.08 6.65
N LEU A 484 1.84 -10.26 6.76
CA LEU A 484 1.70 -8.81 6.92
C LEU A 484 0.97 -8.22 5.70
N LYS A 485 0.08 -7.25 5.91
CA LYS A 485 -0.69 -6.60 4.82
C LYS A 485 -1.47 -7.59 3.95
N GLU A 486 -2.31 -8.39 4.60
CA GLU A 486 -3.03 -9.53 4.00
C GLU A 486 -3.88 -9.20 2.76
N PHE A 487 -4.38 -7.96 2.67
CA PHE A 487 -5.23 -7.48 1.58
C PHE A 487 -4.46 -6.93 0.37
N ASP A 488 -3.14 -6.74 0.48
CA ASP A 488 -2.32 -6.38 -0.67
C ASP A 488 -1.87 -7.65 -1.39
N VAL A 489 -2.18 -7.75 -2.68
CA VAL A 489 -1.75 -8.87 -3.53
C VAL A 489 -0.26 -8.82 -3.84
N HIS A 490 0.41 -7.70 -3.58
CA HIS A 490 1.87 -7.58 -3.64
C HIS A 490 2.57 -8.34 -2.51
N SER A 491 1.95 -8.42 -1.33
CA SER A 491 2.54 -9.02 -0.13
C SER A 491 2.92 -10.49 -0.32
N ILE A 492 4.02 -10.90 0.28
CA ILE A 492 4.48 -12.30 0.27
C ILE A 492 3.82 -13.03 1.44
N THR A 493 3.11 -14.11 1.15
CA THR A 493 2.46 -14.94 2.18
C THR A 493 3.47 -15.86 2.84
N TRP A 494 3.16 -16.35 4.05
CA TRP A 494 3.98 -17.40 4.67
C TRP A 494 4.14 -18.57 3.71
N GLY A 495 3.05 -19.02 3.09
CA GLY A 495 2.97 -20.06 2.04
C GLY A 495 3.93 -19.89 0.87
N MET A 496 4.33 -18.65 0.57
CA MET A 496 5.25 -18.31 -0.51
C MET A 496 6.71 -18.21 -0.05
N ASP A 497 6.94 -17.72 1.17
CA ASP A 497 8.25 -17.62 1.82
C ASP A 497 8.11 -17.85 3.33
N HIS A 498 8.65 -18.97 3.80
CA HIS A 498 8.53 -19.41 5.19
C HIS A 498 9.75 -19.08 6.05
N LYS A 499 10.79 -18.41 5.52
CA LYS A 499 12.05 -18.18 6.24
C LYS A 499 11.85 -17.51 7.59
N LEU A 500 10.95 -16.53 7.65
CA LEU A 500 10.60 -15.85 8.89
C LEU A 500 10.00 -16.82 9.93
N LEU A 501 9.16 -17.76 9.51
CA LEU A 501 8.61 -18.79 10.40
C LEU A 501 9.69 -19.74 10.90
N ILE A 502 10.67 -20.09 10.06
CA ILE A 502 11.80 -20.95 10.45
C ILE A 502 12.63 -20.28 11.56
N ASN A 503 13.01 -19.02 11.35
CA ASN A 503 13.76 -18.24 12.35
C ASN A 503 13.00 -18.14 13.68
N LEU A 504 11.68 -17.97 13.62
CA LEU A 504 10.83 -17.96 14.80
C LEU A 504 10.78 -19.32 15.50
N LEU A 505 10.64 -20.42 14.76
CA LEU A 505 10.68 -21.77 15.32
C LEU A 505 12.02 -22.03 16.02
N GLN A 506 13.14 -21.61 15.44
CA GLN A 506 14.46 -21.73 16.07
C GLN A 506 14.49 -20.96 17.40
N ASN A 507 13.99 -19.71 17.42
CA ASN A 507 13.90 -18.93 18.66
C ASN A 507 12.97 -19.56 19.70
N LEU A 508 11.84 -20.13 19.30
CA LEU A 508 10.92 -20.82 20.20
C LEU A 508 11.57 -22.05 20.82
N VAL A 509 12.23 -22.87 20.00
CA VAL A 509 12.90 -24.11 20.40
C VAL A 509 14.04 -23.87 21.40
N LYS A 510 14.66 -22.69 21.43
CA LYS A 510 15.66 -22.31 22.46
C LYS A 510 15.07 -22.17 23.86
N THR A 511 13.77 -21.91 23.98
CA THR A 511 13.13 -21.65 25.27
C THR A 511 12.87 -23.00 25.98
N SER A 512 13.58 -23.25 27.08
CA SER A 512 13.71 -24.59 27.70
C SER A 512 12.43 -25.12 28.38
N ASN A 513 11.39 -24.30 28.52
CA ASN A 513 10.11 -24.63 29.15
C ASN A 513 8.93 -24.24 28.24
N ILE A 514 8.81 -24.86 27.06
CA ILE A 514 7.57 -24.75 26.28
C ILE A 514 6.53 -25.69 26.93
N GLU A 515 5.93 -25.24 28.03
CA GLU A 515 4.73 -25.90 28.55
C GLU A 515 3.54 -25.57 27.66
N GLU A 516 2.66 -26.55 27.43
CA GLU A 516 1.42 -26.37 26.69
C GLU A 516 0.54 -25.39 27.49
N VAL A 517 0.45 -24.12 27.07
CA VAL A 517 -0.43 -23.13 27.71
C VAL A 517 -1.88 -23.48 27.39
N ARG A 518 -2.44 -24.46 28.09
CA ARG A 518 -3.88 -24.77 28.06
C ARG A 518 -4.56 -23.96 29.15
N LYS A 519 -5.21 -22.88 28.74
CA LYS A 519 -6.08 -22.09 29.61
C LYS A 519 -7.30 -22.95 30.00
N GLU A 520 -7.47 -23.25 31.28
CA GLU A 520 -8.70 -23.90 31.76
C GLU A 520 -9.90 -22.97 31.50
N GLU A 521 -10.97 -23.50 30.88
CA GLU A 521 -12.19 -22.73 30.66
C GLU A 521 -12.88 -22.44 32.00
N GLU A 522 -12.79 -21.20 32.48
CA GLU A 522 -13.58 -20.76 33.63
C GLU A 522 -15.08 -20.81 33.30
N SER A 523 -15.88 -21.34 34.22
CA SER A 523 -17.33 -21.37 34.05
C SER A 523 -17.91 -19.95 33.98
N THR A 524 -18.88 -19.74 33.08
CA THR A 524 -19.54 -18.43 32.89
C THR A 524 -20.10 -17.85 34.19
N SER A 525 -20.58 -18.70 35.11
CA SER A 525 -21.06 -18.26 36.42
C SER A 525 -19.95 -17.67 37.30
N LYS A 526 -18.75 -18.26 37.28
CA LYS A 526 -17.58 -17.77 38.00
C LYS A 526 -17.13 -16.42 37.44
N ILE A 527 -17.05 -16.29 36.11
CA ILE A 527 -16.67 -15.04 35.43
C ILE A 527 -17.62 -13.91 35.84
N LEU A 528 -18.94 -14.13 35.74
CA LEU A 528 -19.96 -13.14 36.08
C LEU A 528 -19.93 -12.71 37.56
N SER A 529 -19.44 -13.57 38.46
CA SER A 529 -19.32 -13.24 39.89
C SER A 529 -18.11 -12.39 40.25
N GLN A 530 -17.11 -12.34 39.36
CA GLN A 530 -15.83 -11.63 39.57
C GLN A 530 -15.75 -10.31 38.80
N LEU A 531 -16.85 -9.88 38.19
CA LEU A 531 -16.95 -8.59 37.53
C LEU A 531 -16.94 -7.46 38.55
N GLN A 532 -16.35 -6.34 38.17
CA GLN A 532 -16.32 -5.12 38.98
C GLN A 532 -17.65 -4.38 38.93
N VAL A 533 -18.36 -4.47 37.80
CA VAL A 533 -19.72 -3.96 37.62
C VAL A 533 -20.69 -4.79 38.48
N PRO A 534 -21.45 -4.16 39.40
CA PRO A 534 -22.36 -4.87 40.27
C PRO A 534 -23.62 -5.32 39.50
N LEU A 535 -23.63 -6.57 39.03
CA LEU A 535 -24.74 -7.11 38.25
C LEU A 535 -25.95 -7.53 39.10
N ASP A 536 -27.13 -7.00 38.77
CA ASP A 536 -28.42 -7.49 39.27
C ASP A 536 -28.87 -8.80 38.59
N PHE A 537 -29.98 -9.39 39.07
CA PHE A 537 -30.45 -10.68 38.57
C PHE A 537 -30.83 -10.63 37.07
N THR A 538 -31.48 -9.56 36.64
CA THR A 538 -31.90 -9.35 35.24
C THR A 538 -30.70 -9.21 34.31
N SER A 539 -29.71 -8.39 34.67
CA SER A 539 -28.49 -8.21 33.86
C SER A 539 -27.69 -9.50 33.76
N LYS A 540 -27.61 -10.30 34.83
CA LYS A 540 -27.00 -11.65 34.79
C LYS A 540 -27.73 -12.58 33.82
N CYS A 541 -29.05 -12.57 33.80
CA CYS A 541 -29.84 -13.38 32.87
C CYS A 541 -29.60 -12.97 31.41
N TYR A 542 -29.61 -11.66 31.10
CA TYR A 542 -29.32 -11.17 29.76
C TYR A 542 -27.89 -11.50 29.32
N LEU A 543 -26.89 -11.30 30.19
CA LEU A 543 -25.50 -11.63 29.87
C LEU A 543 -25.31 -13.12 29.59
N ARG A 544 -26.02 -14.03 30.28
CA ARG A 544 -25.97 -15.47 29.99
C ARG A 544 -26.46 -15.82 28.58
N PHE A 545 -27.35 -15.02 28.01
CA PHE A 545 -27.84 -15.20 26.64
C PHE A 545 -26.96 -14.49 25.60
N VAL A 546 -26.52 -13.27 25.90
CA VAL A 546 -25.74 -12.43 24.99
C VAL A 546 -24.30 -12.93 24.86
N LEU A 547 -23.65 -13.32 25.95
CA LEU A 547 -22.23 -13.68 25.97
C LEU A 547 -21.85 -14.82 25.03
N PRO A 548 -22.56 -15.97 24.98
CA PRO A 548 -22.26 -17.03 24.02
C PRO A 548 -22.32 -16.55 22.56
N ASN A 549 -23.27 -15.66 22.25
CA ASN A 549 -23.43 -15.08 20.93
C ASN A 549 -22.34 -14.06 20.59
N CYS A 550 -21.87 -13.25 21.54
CA CYS A 550 -20.68 -12.40 21.35
C CYS A 550 -19.47 -13.25 20.97
N ARG A 551 -19.20 -14.32 21.71
CA ARG A 551 -18.07 -15.23 21.45
C ARG A 551 -18.23 -15.97 20.12
N ARG A 552 -19.45 -16.34 19.73
CA ARG A 552 -19.74 -16.91 18.40
C ARG A 552 -19.49 -15.88 17.29
N GLY A 553 -19.91 -14.63 17.50
CA GLY A 553 -19.68 -13.50 16.60
C GLY A 553 -18.21 -13.26 16.31
N VAL A 554 -17.39 -13.16 17.36
CA VAL A 554 -15.92 -12.98 17.23
C VAL A 554 -15.31 -14.12 16.43
N ARG A 555 -15.67 -15.39 16.74
CA ARG A 555 -15.16 -16.56 16.00
C ARG A 555 -15.54 -16.54 14.52
N ALA A 556 -16.80 -16.27 14.20
CA ALA A 556 -17.24 -16.23 12.80
C ALA A 556 -16.61 -15.06 12.04
N ARG A 557 -16.41 -13.90 12.68
CA ARG A 557 -15.70 -12.75 12.10
C ARG A 557 -14.27 -13.13 11.71
N GLU A 558 -13.55 -13.81 12.59
CA GLU A 558 -12.16 -14.23 12.37
C GLU A 558 -12.05 -15.31 11.28
N ILE A 559 -12.94 -16.31 11.29
CA ILE A 559 -12.99 -17.36 10.26
C ILE A 559 -13.36 -16.77 8.89
N SER A 560 -14.36 -15.89 8.85
CA SER A 560 -14.76 -15.22 7.60
C SER A 560 -13.68 -14.30 7.07
N LYS A 561 -12.96 -13.57 7.94
CA LYS A 561 -11.78 -12.79 7.55
C LYS A 561 -10.73 -13.68 6.90
N SER A 562 -10.32 -14.76 7.57
CA SER A 562 -9.35 -15.71 7.01
C SER A 562 -9.81 -16.31 5.67
N THR A 563 -11.12 -16.53 5.50
CA THR A 563 -11.69 -17.00 4.23
C THR A 563 -11.58 -15.95 3.13
N VAL A 564 -11.84 -14.67 3.43
CA VAL A 564 -11.61 -13.57 2.48
C VAL A 564 -10.14 -13.42 2.13
N ILE A 565 -9.22 -13.54 3.09
CA ILE A 565 -7.78 -13.50 2.79
C ILE A 565 -7.38 -14.66 1.87
N LYS A 566 -8.01 -15.84 2.00
CA LYS A 566 -7.80 -16.94 1.06
C LYS A 566 -8.26 -16.61 -0.37
N CYS A 567 -9.32 -15.81 -0.54
CA CYS A 567 -9.69 -15.26 -1.85
C CYS A 567 -8.57 -14.37 -2.43
N PHE A 568 -8.02 -13.47 -1.61
CA PHE A 568 -6.89 -12.61 -2.02
C PHE A 568 -5.63 -13.43 -2.31
N ASP A 569 -5.41 -14.54 -1.61
CA ASP A 569 -4.31 -15.47 -1.87
C ASP A 569 -4.42 -16.14 -3.25
N HIS A 570 -5.63 -16.55 -3.65
CA HIS A 570 -5.87 -17.05 -5.01
C HIS A 570 -5.55 -15.99 -6.06
N TRP A 571 -6.02 -14.75 -5.87
CA TRP A 571 -5.65 -13.64 -6.76
C TRP A 571 -4.15 -13.35 -6.75
N ARG A 572 -3.52 -13.31 -5.57
CA ARG A 572 -2.08 -13.10 -5.39
C ARG A 572 -1.27 -14.09 -6.20
N GLN A 573 -1.55 -15.39 -6.06
CA GLN A 573 -0.88 -16.43 -6.85
C GLN A 573 -1.08 -16.22 -8.36
N GLY A 574 -2.29 -15.84 -8.76
CA GLY A 574 -2.61 -15.49 -10.14
C GLY A 574 -1.85 -14.29 -10.69
N PHE A 575 -1.80 -13.18 -9.96
CA PHE A 575 -1.07 -11.99 -10.37
C PHE A 575 0.45 -12.20 -10.35
N TRP A 576 1.00 -12.95 -9.40
CA TRP A 576 2.42 -13.34 -9.43
C TRP A 576 2.77 -14.24 -10.62
N ARG A 577 1.84 -15.12 -11.04
CA ARG A 577 1.99 -15.89 -12.28
C ARG A 577 1.93 -14.97 -13.51
N LEU A 578 0.95 -14.07 -13.56
CA LEU A 578 0.83 -13.07 -14.63
C LEU A 578 2.11 -12.24 -14.75
N ALA A 579 2.67 -11.79 -13.63
CA ALA A 579 3.94 -11.06 -13.59
C ALA A 579 5.07 -11.87 -14.23
N LYS A 580 5.22 -13.16 -13.85
CA LYS A 580 6.21 -14.07 -14.45
C LYS A 580 6.02 -14.18 -15.97
N GLN A 581 4.78 -14.35 -16.44
CA GLN A 581 4.47 -14.44 -17.86
C GLN A 581 4.77 -13.13 -18.60
N MET A 582 4.36 -11.98 -18.06
CA MET A 582 4.61 -10.66 -18.66
C MET A 582 6.11 -10.35 -18.76
N VAL A 583 6.92 -10.79 -17.78
CA VAL A 583 8.39 -10.70 -17.88
C VAL A 583 8.92 -11.66 -18.95
N SER A 584 8.45 -12.90 -19.00
CA SER A 584 8.89 -13.87 -20.03
C SER A 584 8.54 -13.44 -21.45
N GLU A 585 7.40 -12.76 -21.62
CA GLU A 585 6.98 -12.18 -22.90
C GLU A 585 7.74 -10.89 -23.23
N GLY A 586 8.55 -10.34 -22.31
CA GLY A 586 9.29 -9.09 -22.47
C GLY A 586 8.40 -7.85 -22.44
N ARG A 587 7.31 -7.86 -21.67
CA ARG A 587 6.39 -6.72 -21.46
C ARG A 587 6.72 -5.93 -20.20
N LEU A 588 7.30 -6.59 -19.21
CA LEU A 588 7.81 -5.98 -17.99
C LEU A 588 9.29 -6.33 -17.81
N PRO A 589 10.11 -5.42 -17.25
CA PRO A 589 11.50 -5.70 -16.95
C PRO A 589 11.67 -6.64 -15.74
N GLU A 590 10.74 -6.59 -14.79
CA GLU A 590 10.77 -7.34 -13.52
C GLU A 590 9.34 -7.67 -13.05
N LYS A 591 9.21 -8.61 -12.11
CA LYS A 591 7.92 -9.18 -11.70
C LYS A 591 7.15 -8.22 -10.79
N GLU A 592 7.84 -7.60 -9.83
CA GLU A 592 7.22 -6.72 -8.83
C GLU A 592 6.52 -5.52 -9.47
N LEU A 593 6.99 -5.09 -10.65
CA LEU A 593 6.45 -3.92 -11.33
C LEU A 593 4.96 -4.05 -11.69
N LEU A 594 4.45 -5.28 -11.83
CA LEU A 594 3.03 -5.54 -12.08
C LEU A 594 2.12 -4.92 -11.00
N PHE A 595 2.55 -4.97 -9.73
CA PHE A 595 1.73 -4.52 -8.61
C PHE A 595 1.62 -2.99 -8.50
N PHE A 596 2.45 -2.28 -9.26
CA PHE A 596 2.43 -0.83 -9.39
C PHE A 596 1.64 -0.35 -10.62
N LEU A 597 0.87 -1.24 -11.24
CA LEU A 597 -0.06 -0.96 -12.32
C LEU A 597 -1.51 -1.11 -11.83
N THR A 598 -2.43 -0.36 -12.40
CA THR A 598 -3.87 -0.62 -12.28
C THR A 598 -4.30 -1.74 -13.23
N LEU A 599 -5.49 -2.31 -13.03
CA LEU A 599 -6.07 -3.33 -13.92
C LEU A 599 -6.19 -2.81 -15.36
N ASP A 600 -6.61 -1.55 -15.53
CA ASP A 600 -6.73 -0.92 -16.85
C ASP A 600 -5.35 -0.73 -17.50
N GLU A 601 -4.35 -0.31 -16.75
CA GLU A 601 -2.97 -0.19 -17.24
C GLU A 601 -2.36 -1.55 -17.59
N ILE A 602 -2.65 -2.62 -16.84
CA ILE A 602 -2.25 -3.98 -17.18
C ILE A 602 -2.89 -4.41 -18.51
N ASN A 603 -4.20 -4.19 -18.67
CA ASN A 603 -4.91 -4.48 -19.91
C ASN A 603 -4.31 -3.71 -21.09
N ASP A 604 -4.06 -2.41 -20.91
CA ASP A 604 -3.47 -1.55 -21.93
C ASP A 604 -2.04 -1.98 -22.27
N LEU A 605 -1.23 -2.35 -21.29
CA LEU A 605 0.14 -2.84 -21.52
C LEU A 605 0.15 -4.19 -22.27
N LEU A 606 -0.82 -5.07 -21.99
CA LEU A 606 -1.02 -6.32 -22.73
C LEU A 606 -1.40 -6.08 -24.20
N ASN A 607 -2.15 -5.02 -24.49
CA ASN A 607 -2.58 -4.68 -25.85
C ASN A 607 -1.58 -3.78 -26.62
N THR A 608 -0.85 -2.89 -25.94
CA THR A 608 -0.08 -1.81 -26.58
C THR A 608 1.43 -1.84 -26.34
N ARG A 609 1.89 -2.46 -25.24
CA ARG A 609 3.29 -2.36 -24.77
C ARG A 609 3.77 -0.91 -24.58
N SER A 610 2.92 -0.03 -24.05
CA SER A 610 3.27 1.39 -23.86
C SER A 610 4.45 1.59 -22.89
N PRO A 611 5.56 2.24 -23.31
CA PRO A 611 6.66 2.61 -22.42
C PRO A 611 6.24 3.52 -21.26
N GLY A 612 5.27 4.42 -21.50
CA GLY A 612 4.82 5.40 -20.51
C GLY A 612 4.17 4.73 -19.29
N ILE A 613 3.41 3.65 -19.53
CA ILE A 613 2.81 2.85 -18.45
C ILE A 613 3.92 2.20 -17.60
N VAL A 614 4.94 1.64 -18.24
CA VAL A 614 6.09 1.03 -17.54
C VAL A 614 6.88 2.08 -16.75
N GLN A 615 7.11 3.27 -17.34
CA GLN A 615 7.77 4.39 -16.65
C GLN A 615 6.99 4.86 -15.42
N LYS A 616 5.67 5.00 -15.56
CA LYS A 616 4.78 5.37 -14.45
C LYS A 616 4.85 4.35 -13.31
N ALA A 617 4.79 3.06 -13.63
CA ALA A 617 4.95 1.99 -12.63
C ALA A 617 6.33 2.02 -11.95
N ILE A 618 7.41 2.32 -12.67
CA ILE A 618 8.75 2.46 -12.10
C ILE A 618 8.80 3.64 -11.11
N GLN A 619 8.18 4.77 -11.47
CA GLN A 619 8.10 5.95 -10.60
C GLN A 619 7.29 5.64 -9.34
N ARG A 620 6.13 4.99 -9.46
CA ARG A 620 5.34 4.51 -8.31
C ARG A 620 6.16 3.58 -7.41
N LYS A 621 6.84 2.57 -7.97
CA LYS A 621 7.70 1.66 -7.20
C LYS A 621 8.82 2.40 -6.48
N LYS A 622 9.41 3.42 -7.10
CA LYS A 622 10.45 4.27 -6.49
C LYS A 622 9.92 5.08 -5.31
N LEU A 623 8.69 5.59 -5.38
CA LEU A 623 8.08 6.42 -4.34
C LEU A 623 7.45 5.60 -3.20
N PHE A 624 7.13 4.32 -3.45
CA PHE A 624 6.45 3.45 -2.49
C PHE A 624 7.14 3.35 -1.12
N PRO A 625 8.49 3.20 -1.00
CA PRO A 625 9.15 3.18 0.31
C PRO A 625 9.02 4.49 1.10
N ILE A 626 8.82 5.62 0.44
CA ILE A 626 8.57 6.91 1.11
C ILE A 626 7.15 6.91 1.66
N LEU A 627 6.17 6.52 0.84
CA LEU A 627 4.77 6.42 1.26
C LEU A 627 4.63 5.46 2.44
N GLU A 628 5.34 4.33 2.42
CA GLU A 628 5.33 3.33 3.50
C GLU A 628 5.65 3.89 4.90
N GLN A 629 6.42 4.97 4.98
CA GLN A 629 6.82 5.59 6.25
C GLN A 629 5.77 6.57 6.81
N TYR A 630 4.70 6.85 6.06
CA TYR A 630 3.67 7.78 6.47
C TYR A 630 2.85 7.20 7.62
N ILE A 631 2.75 7.99 8.69
CA ILE A 631 1.88 7.71 9.83
C ILE A 631 0.83 8.80 9.85
N PHE A 632 -0.44 8.41 9.84
CA PHE A 632 -1.56 9.36 9.88
C PHE A 632 -2.10 9.49 11.30
N PRO A 633 -2.64 10.66 11.68
CA PRO A 633 -3.38 10.76 12.92
C PRO A 633 -4.59 9.83 12.88
N GLU A 634 -4.96 9.27 14.04
CA GLU A 634 -6.11 8.36 14.17
C GLU A 634 -7.39 8.95 13.56
N ILE A 635 -7.59 10.26 13.72
CA ILE A 635 -8.68 11.04 13.12
C ILE A 635 -8.08 12.26 12.41
N SER A 636 -8.44 12.46 11.15
CA SER A 636 -8.09 13.62 10.33
C SER A 636 -9.34 14.43 9.98
N LYS A 637 -9.25 15.76 10.01
CA LYS A 637 -10.27 16.67 9.48
C LYS A 637 -9.79 17.23 8.14
N GLY A 638 -10.62 17.16 7.11
CA GLY A 638 -10.24 17.49 5.73
C GLY A 638 -9.36 16.41 5.10
N ILE A 639 -8.49 16.80 4.15
CA ILE A 639 -7.55 15.87 3.51
C ILE A 639 -6.62 15.28 4.58
N PRO A 640 -6.58 13.95 4.77
CA PRO A 640 -5.63 13.33 5.69
C PRO A 640 -4.20 13.72 5.34
N LYS A 641 -3.45 14.16 6.35
CA LYS A 641 -2.03 14.51 6.22
C LYS A 641 -1.19 13.59 7.11
N PRO A 642 -0.04 13.10 6.64
CA PRO A 642 0.86 12.33 7.48
C PRO A 642 1.44 13.23 8.59
N LEU A 643 1.59 12.70 9.79
CA LEU A 643 2.26 13.34 10.91
C LEU A 643 3.76 13.58 10.64
N ASN A 644 4.36 12.74 9.79
CA ASN A 644 5.78 12.81 9.43
C ASN A 644 6.01 13.63 8.14
N TYR A 645 5.00 14.35 7.64
CA TYR A 645 5.04 15.06 6.34
C TYR A 645 5.68 16.45 6.43
N GLU A 646 5.57 17.10 7.58
CA GLU A 646 6.37 18.28 7.90
C GLU A 646 7.53 17.77 8.78
N GLU A 647 8.73 18.32 8.60
CA GLU A 647 9.74 18.32 9.66
C GLU A 647 9.18 19.11 10.85
N GLU A 648 8.11 18.62 11.50
CA GLU A 648 7.84 19.00 12.87
C GLU A 648 9.12 18.64 13.61
N SER A 649 9.67 19.69 14.20
CA SER A 649 10.92 19.71 14.91
C SER A 649 11.14 18.41 15.65
N SER A 650 12.40 17.99 15.70
CA SER A 650 12.90 17.07 16.70
C SER A 650 12.60 17.63 18.10
N ASP A 651 11.34 17.62 18.52
CA ASP A 651 10.92 17.77 19.88
C ASP A 651 11.46 16.53 20.56
N SER A 652 12.70 16.66 21.00
CA SER A 652 13.38 15.67 21.83
C SER A 652 12.49 15.50 23.05
N TYR A 653 11.64 14.47 23.04
CA TYR A 653 10.91 14.09 24.23
C TYR A 653 11.94 13.92 25.34
N GLU A 654 11.89 14.77 26.35
CA GLU A 654 12.78 14.66 27.51
C GLU A 654 12.62 13.27 28.12
N PHE A 655 13.74 12.63 28.45
CA PHE A 655 13.69 11.34 29.13
C PHE A 655 13.15 11.55 30.54
N ILE A 656 11.93 11.10 30.79
CA ILE A 656 11.30 11.13 32.12
C ILE A 656 11.50 9.77 32.78
N ALA A 657 12.28 9.71 33.87
CA ALA A 657 12.62 8.46 34.55
C ALA A 657 11.39 7.65 35.00
N ASP A 658 10.36 8.34 35.54
CA ASP A 658 9.10 7.73 36.01
C ASP A 658 7.92 8.02 35.06
N LEU A 659 8.15 7.94 33.74
CA LEU A 659 7.09 8.15 32.75
C LEU A 659 5.96 7.13 32.95
N THR A 660 4.75 7.62 33.17
CA THR A 660 3.54 6.79 33.22
C THR A 660 2.58 7.22 32.12
N MET A 661 2.18 6.29 31.28
CA MET A 661 1.17 6.47 30.25
C MET A 661 -0.04 5.59 30.53
N LYS A 662 -1.23 6.11 30.20
CA LYS A 662 -2.50 5.42 30.40
C LYS A 662 -3.19 5.23 29.06
N GLY A 663 -3.63 4.00 28.80
CA GLY A 663 -4.48 3.67 27.66
C GLY A 663 -5.60 2.72 28.08
N VAL A 664 -6.08 1.94 27.11
CA VAL A 664 -7.27 1.10 27.28
C VAL A 664 -6.85 -0.28 27.78
N PRO A 665 -7.36 -0.75 28.93
CA PRO A 665 -7.09 -2.10 29.41
C PRO A 665 -7.79 -3.13 28.52
N VAL A 666 -7.02 -4.06 27.97
CA VAL A 666 -7.54 -5.04 27.00
C VAL A 666 -7.39 -6.47 27.48
N SER A 667 -6.25 -6.81 28.08
CA SER A 667 -6.01 -8.14 28.61
C SER A 667 -5.39 -8.03 29.99
N GLN A 668 -5.99 -8.74 30.94
CA GLN A 668 -5.64 -8.63 32.35
C GLN A 668 -4.30 -9.29 32.65
N GLY A 669 -3.62 -8.77 33.67
CA GLY A 669 -2.35 -9.27 34.15
C GLY A 669 -1.37 -8.12 34.39
N VAL A 670 -0.29 -8.42 35.10
CA VAL A 670 0.76 -7.46 35.40
C VAL A 670 2.10 -8.14 35.11
N THR A 671 2.92 -7.50 34.31
CA THR A 671 4.27 -8.00 33.98
C THR A 671 5.29 -6.88 34.09
N LYS A 672 6.55 -7.27 34.34
CA LYS A 672 7.71 -6.39 34.25
C LYS A 672 8.71 -7.00 33.28
N GLY A 673 9.31 -6.18 32.44
CA GLY A 673 10.27 -6.65 31.45
C GLY A 673 10.95 -5.50 30.73
N PHE A 674 11.94 -5.83 29.91
CA PHE A 674 12.55 -4.87 29.02
C PHE A 674 11.60 -4.56 27.85
N ALA A 675 11.44 -3.29 27.53
CA ALA A 675 10.68 -2.82 26.38
C ALA A 675 11.45 -3.13 25.09
N ARG A 676 10.74 -3.64 24.09
CA ARG A 676 11.16 -3.66 22.70
C ARG A 676 10.24 -2.75 21.92
N VAL A 677 10.75 -1.62 21.45
CA VAL A 677 10.02 -0.77 20.50
C VAL A 677 10.35 -1.29 19.10
N ALA A 678 9.32 -1.74 18.37
CA ALA A 678 9.46 -2.28 17.01
C ALA A 678 8.35 -1.73 16.11
N MET A 679 8.74 -1.02 15.05
CA MET A 679 7.83 -0.46 14.04
C MET A 679 7.64 -1.40 12.83
N SER A 680 8.51 -2.41 12.68
CA SER A 680 8.45 -3.39 11.60
C SER A 680 8.70 -4.81 12.08
N LEU A 681 8.40 -5.80 11.24
CA LEU A 681 8.66 -7.22 11.56
C LEU A 681 10.15 -7.54 11.58
N GLU A 682 10.97 -6.81 10.81
CA GLU A 682 12.43 -6.92 10.83
C GLU A 682 12.99 -6.50 12.20
N GLU A 683 12.47 -5.41 12.78
CA GLU A 683 12.82 -5.00 14.14
C GLU A 683 12.30 -6.00 15.18
N ALA A 684 11.09 -6.52 14.97
CA ALA A 684 10.48 -7.55 15.82
C ALA A 684 11.26 -8.88 15.81
N ALA A 685 11.97 -9.20 14.72
CA ALA A 685 12.82 -10.40 14.62
C ALA A 685 13.90 -10.48 15.71
N HIS A 686 14.25 -9.34 16.32
CA HIS A 686 15.22 -9.23 17.41
C HIS A 686 14.59 -9.26 18.82
N LEU A 687 13.29 -9.55 18.93
CA LEU A 687 12.60 -9.76 20.19
C LEU A 687 13.25 -10.89 20.98
N LYS A 688 13.51 -10.64 22.26
CA LYS A 688 14.02 -11.65 23.18
C LYS A 688 12.89 -12.21 24.06
N PRO A 689 13.00 -13.46 24.51
CA PRO A 689 12.05 -14.04 25.45
C PRO A 689 11.84 -13.16 26.69
N GLY A 690 10.58 -12.88 27.02
CA GLY A 690 10.18 -12.09 28.20
C GLY A 690 10.13 -10.57 27.99
N GLU A 691 10.55 -10.04 26.83
CA GLU A 691 10.41 -8.61 26.52
C GLU A 691 8.94 -8.19 26.40
N ILE A 692 8.65 -6.91 26.61
CA ILE A 692 7.35 -6.28 26.36
C ILE A 692 7.40 -5.59 25.01
N LEU A 693 6.56 -6.00 24.07
CA LEU A 693 6.47 -5.39 22.74
C LEU A 693 5.71 -4.06 22.81
N ILE A 694 6.31 -3.00 22.30
CA ILE A 694 5.69 -1.69 22.08
C ILE A 694 5.74 -1.41 20.56
N THR A 695 4.60 -1.23 19.93
CA THR A 695 4.52 -1.00 18.48
C THR A 695 3.38 -0.03 18.12
N TYR A 696 3.35 0.44 16.87
CA TYR A 696 2.29 1.32 16.40
C TYR A 696 0.94 0.57 16.31
N SER A 697 0.92 -0.58 15.64
CA SER A 697 -0.25 -1.45 15.50
C SER A 697 0.19 -2.90 15.30
N THR A 698 -0.73 -3.85 15.51
CA THR A 698 -0.47 -5.27 15.28
C THR A 698 -1.51 -5.86 14.35
N ASP A 699 -1.07 -6.45 13.24
CA ASP A 699 -1.87 -7.31 12.37
C ASP A 699 -1.58 -8.80 12.62
N ILE A 700 -2.11 -9.70 11.77
CA ILE A 700 -1.88 -11.14 11.90
C ILE A 700 -0.40 -11.53 11.77
N GLY A 701 0.40 -10.75 11.03
CA GLY A 701 1.81 -11.00 10.76
C GLY A 701 2.66 -10.98 12.04
N TRP A 702 2.19 -10.27 13.07
CA TRP A 702 2.83 -10.20 14.38
C TRP A 702 2.51 -11.41 15.27
N SER A 703 1.41 -12.13 15.02
CA SER A 703 0.95 -13.24 15.87
C SER A 703 2.04 -14.27 16.20
N PRO A 704 2.93 -14.67 15.27
CA PRO A 704 4.00 -15.62 15.57
C PRO A 704 5.01 -15.15 16.66
N TYR A 705 5.06 -13.86 17.00
CA TYR A 705 5.92 -13.32 18.06
C TYR A 705 5.28 -13.34 19.45
N PHE A 706 3.96 -13.50 19.55
CA PHE A 706 3.24 -13.48 20.82
C PHE A 706 3.72 -14.56 21.81
N PRO A 707 4.16 -15.77 21.39
CA PRO A 707 4.65 -16.77 22.33
C PRO A 707 5.92 -16.40 23.11
N ILE A 708 6.76 -15.48 22.59
CA ILE A 708 8.05 -15.15 23.22
C ILE A 708 7.99 -13.89 24.10
N ILE A 709 6.94 -13.08 24.00
CA ILE A 709 6.82 -11.82 24.75
C ILE A 709 6.06 -11.99 26.06
N SER A 710 6.27 -11.10 27.02
CA SER A 710 5.54 -11.10 28.30
C SER A 710 4.37 -10.11 28.33
N GLY A 711 4.25 -9.21 27.35
CA GLY A 711 3.18 -8.22 27.26
C GLY A 711 3.21 -7.43 25.94
N VAL A 712 2.09 -6.78 25.60
CA VAL A 712 1.92 -6.02 24.35
C VAL A 712 1.34 -4.63 24.62
N VAL A 713 1.91 -3.62 23.97
CA VAL A 713 1.42 -2.25 23.95
C VAL A 713 1.32 -1.76 22.51
N THR A 714 0.16 -1.20 22.13
CA THR A 714 -0.04 -0.58 20.81
C THR A 714 -0.50 0.87 20.91
N GLU A 715 -0.04 1.72 19.99
CA GLU A 715 -0.54 3.10 19.87
C GLU A 715 -1.94 3.16 19.25
N LEU A 716 -2.19 2.32 18.24
CA LEU A 716 -3.45 2.17 17.54
C LEU A 716 -4.15 0.88 17.97
N GLY A 717 -5.46 0.94 18.19
CA GLY A 717 -6.33 -0.22 18.39
C GLY A 717 -7.40 -0.04 19.46
N GLY A 718 -8.46 -0.85 19.37
CA GLY A 718 -9.59 -0.87 20.29
C GLY A 718 -9.79 -2.21 21.01
N LEU A 719 -10.85 -2.32 21.82
CA LEU A 719 -11.15 -3.51 22.66
C LEU A 719 -11.38 -4.81 21.86
N ILE A 720 -11.68 -4.69 20.57
CA ILE A 720 -12.01 -5.81 19.67
C ILE A 720 -11.00 -5.97 18.53
N SER A 721 -9.86 -5.27 18.61
CA SER A 721 -8.83 -5.34 17.59
C SER A 721 -8.06 -6.66 17.59
N HIS A 722 -7.22 -6.87 16.57
CA HIS A 722 -6.48 -8.12 16.41
C HIS A 722 -5.55 -8.40 17.60
N GLY A 723 -4.65 -7.45 17.91
CA GLY A 723 -3.75 -7.56 19.06
C GLY A 723 -4.48 -7.76 20.37
N ALA A 724 -5.66 -7.14 20.51
CA ALA A 724 -6.52 -7.29 21.67
C ALA A 724 -7.09 -8.70 21.82
N VAL A 725 -7.56 -9.31 20.73
CA VAL A 725 -8.10 -10.67 20.72
C VAL A 725 -6.99 -11.68 21.03
N VAL A 726 -5.85 -11.61 20.32
CA VAL A 726 -4.75 -12.57 20.50
C VAL A 726 -4.16 -12.49 21.91
N SER A 727 -3.94 -11.28 22.45
CA SER A 727 -3.39 -11.11 23.80
C SER A 727 -4.28 -11.72 24.88
N ARG A 728 -5.61 -11.60 24.76
CA ARG A 728 -6.56 -12.18 25.73
C ARG A 728 -6.57 -13.71 25.70
N GLU A 729 -6.53 -14.29 24.51
CA GLU A 729 -6.51 -15.75 24.35
C GLU A 729 -5.23 -16.35 24.90
N TYR A 730 -4.09 -15.71 24.63
CA TYR A 730 -2.79 -16.17 25.15
C TYR A 730 -2.54 -15.77 26.62
N GLY A 731 -3.32 -14.84 27.16
CA GLY A 731 -3.19 -14.38 28.56
C GLY A 731 -2.06 -13.37 28.79
N LEU A 732 -1.65 -12.65 27.74
CA LEU A 732 -0.66 -11.58 27.86
C LEU A 732 -1.31 -10.30 28.40
N PRO A 733 -0.73 -9.62 29.40
CA PRO A 733 -1.09 -8.25 29.72
C PRO A 733 -1.02 -7.37 28.48
N CYS A 734 -2.11 -6.66 28.18
CA CYS A 734 -2.19 -5.84 26.97
C CYS A 734 -2.91 -4.52 27.22
N VAL A 735 -2.32 -3.45 26.70
CA VAL A 735 -2.86 -2.09 26.72
C VAL A 735 -2.78 -1.51 25.31
N VAL A 736 -3.89 -0.98 24.80
CA VAL A 736 -3.97 -0.40 23.44
C VAL A 736 -4.37 1.07 23.51
N GLY A 737 -4.25 1.78 22.39
CA GLY A 737 -4.61 3.20 22.29
C GLY A 737 -3.63 4.12 23.02
N LEU A 738 -2.38 3.69 23.21
CA LEU A 738 -1.36 4.41 23.98
C LEU A 738 -0.57 5.38 23.06
N GLN A 739 -1.25 6.38 22.51
CA GLN A 739 -0.71 7.28 21.48
C GLN A 739 0.64 7.90 21.88
N GLY A 740 1.65 7.78 21.00
CA GLY A 740 3.02 8.28 21.23
C GLY A 740 3.93 7.40 22.08
N ALA A 741 3.51 6.18 22.45
CA ALA A 741 4.34 5.23 23.20
C ALA A 741 5.66 4.89 22.49
N CYS A 742 5.64 4.69 21.16
CA CYS A 742 6.82 4.33 20.36
C CYS A 742 7.85 5.44 20.29
N LYS A 743 7.43 6.71 20.47
CA LYS A 743 8.35 7.86 20.54
C LYS A 743 8.89 8.10 21.95
N ARG A 744 8.09 7.79 22.98
CA ARG A 744 8.40 8.10 24.38
C ARG A 744 9.17 7.01 25.12
N PHE A 745 8.98 5.75 24.74
CA PHE A 745 9.75 4.61 25.24
C PHE A 745 10.86 4.25 24.26
N ARG A 746 11.95 3.65 24.77
CA ARG A 746 13.07 3.17 23.95
C ARG A 746 13.30 1.69 24.21
N THR A 747 13.77 1.00 23.18
CA THR A 747 14.22 -0.39 23.32
C THR A 747 15.30 -0.49 24.40
N GLY A 748 15.10 -1.38 25.37
CA GLY A 748 15.96 -1.54 26.55
C GLY A 748 15.49 -0.80 27.81
N ASP A 749 14.44 0.01 27.74
CA ASP A 749 13.79 0.57 28.94
C ASP A 749 13.22 -0.58 29.80
N TYR A 750 13.37 -0.52 31.12
CA TYR A 750 12.68 -1.46 32.00
C TYR A 750 11.30 -0.90 32.35
N VAL A 751 10.24 -1.69 32.13
CA VAL A 751 8.87 -1.19 32.21
C VAL A 751 7.95 -2.13 33.00
N LEU A 752 6.96 -1.55 33.65
CA LEU A 752 5.79 -2.21 34.24
C LEU A 752 4.59 -2.03 33.31
N LEU A 753 3.98 -3.14 32.91
CA LEU A 753 2.72 -3.16 32.18
C LEU A 753 1.62 -3.74 33.07
N ASP A 754 0.62 -2.91 33.39
CA ASP A 754 -0.60 -3.31 34.11
C ASP A 754 -1.78 -3.28 33.13
N GLY A 755 -2.11 -4.45 32.58
CA GLY A 755 -3.20 -4.63 31.64
C GLY A 755 -4.60 -4.54 32.27
N LYS A 756 -4.70 -4.57 33.61
CA LYS A 756 -5.96 -4.35 34.33
C LYS A 756 -6.27 -2.86 34.47
N LYS A 757 -5.27 -2.05 34.82
CA LYS A 757 -5.44 -0.59 34.97
C LYS A 757 -5.26 0.19 33.66
N GLY A 758 -4.67 -0.44 32.64
CA GLY A 758 -4.35 0.20 31.37
C GLY A 758 -3.13 1.10 31.49
N ILE A 759 -2.10 0.68 32.24
CA ILE A 759 -0.94 1.51 32.57
C ILE A 759 0.35 0.89 32.00
N LEU A 760 1.16 1.72 31.36
CA LEU A 760 2.56 1.44 31.05
C LEU A 760 3.43 2.45 31.81
N GLN A 761 4.36 1.95 32.63
CA GLN A 761 5.23 2.78 33.46
C GLN A 761 6.70 2.42 33.27
N ARG A 762 7.56 3.42 33.05
CA ARG A 762 9.02 3.24 33.09
C ARG A 762 9.46 3.06 34.55
N LEU A 763 10.32 2.06 34.76
CA LEU A 763 10.93 1.75 36.04
C LEU A 763 12.45 1.98 35.98
N PRO A 764 13.10 2.17 37.14
CA PRO A 764 14.55 2.07 37.23
C PRO A 764 15.02 0.70 36.71
N GLN A 765 16.16 0.66 36.01
CA GLN A 765 16.72 -0.61 35.57
C GLN A 765 17.04 -1.50 36.79
N PRO A 766 16.77 -2.82 36.70
CA PRO A 766 17.14 -3.74 37.77
C PRO A 766 18.67 -3.75 37.94
N GLU A 767 19.14 -3.72 39.19
CA GLU A 767 20.57 -3.93 39.49
C GLU A 767 20.96 -5.34 38.98
N GLN A 768 22.06 -5.40 38.20
CA GLN A 768 22.54 -6.62 37.53
C GLN A 768 23.06 -7.69 38.48
#